data_AF-A0A142WR94-F1
#
_entry.id   AF-A0A142WR94-F1
#
_cell.length_a   1.000
_cell.length_b   1.000
_cell.length_c   1.000
_cell.angle_alpha   90.00
_cell.angle_beta   90.00
_cell.angle_gamma   90.00
#
_symmetry.space_group_name_H-M   'P 1'
#
loop_
_entity.id
_entity.type
_entity.pdbx_description
1 polymer ?
#
loop_
_entity_poly.entity_id
_entity_poly.type
_entity_poly.pdbx_seq_one_letter_code
_entity_poly.pdbx_strand_id
1 'polypeptide(L)'
;MFRSASLEALVRRLTRRHSHSGSFCRSSRFPRITAALLGTCVSGWMVSAGAAPALAKEDPEWTQWEEESPNGKPASGSATSTSTSTPTRAPRVEPAVDSSQYMGAIGRGGHLAAPTFGREESISPIEFMPFLMLEEHMFFGDARGFLSNRGQGGGNLGLGYRYLDNPAHAWYGASFWYDIDNSTGYHFQDVGISLEAMVERWEFRGNFYAPVGPETKDLGSFNSNARFAGTQLLFDSTRYTGTAMRGFDIEAGYSLPVDLRGVNDQLRGFLGYYYFTGKNVDDINGVKARVELELSSTVTTNLQFTHDNTFGTNLMVGAQLNLPFGKSNPASQWREDAPNPFRYVERNYNVIVDRTVDFESGVVARDANGNAFVVGQIDSTVGAGGTGAVNDPFGSVAEAQANLTGVNLLFVRSGSVLNEQITLANGQQLIGEGAGASIAVQGYGTLALPTLGPGGGGAGTPIIQGVAGPAVTLGSGSRIAGFTINNITGDAIVGSGINGASVQNVSFNNISGNGIALTNATGNIDLSGLSFDTIGGNGLLISGGSANITASATFQDVTGDGIVVQNTTGGSVTLTDVNVTNAGGRGLFLSNLLGNFFSNNLGIDGTGGNGIEIVGGTGTMEFNGDTTVADPTGSGFVLNASDANVSVNNLTVTSSSASDAVEIDQATGEVFFNRLTVNTSNAASRGLVITDSDDVEIDNGSITANGSAAVDIDNSTIDIRLQSVFANGGAVGIRVLDSDGVFFVIGNASAGSGGTIQNVTNAVIAQNSGTIALQRMTFTNNTNGIVTSGNELVSLSGLTVSGTTNYAYDSLNDELVSIANSTFTNNGTDGTIRIRADVDGTYQYQLLSNTITDTSGTAVSISNSGAAVGADVTLIAQMNTISINQNDESAFEVLWNGPLGINYAGNTVTMLGNNQIGLNLHALSTTDQLSGTISNNALTMSGNNGIGYRIEAEDTSSMLISQNGVTMNGGFGTGFWFDFADATDSFIHTNGVIDNGGSGTGIRFNAVAANSRLQIDNNYLNFASSSPAVDQGIVFSNVSSTIQLFSTTSNTITGATNAIILPGVGQATGSIIINGAAVAAP
;
A
#
# COMPACT_ATOMS: atom_id res chain seq x y z
N MET A 1 -45.05 26.82 20.73
CA MET A 1 -44.54 26.01 21.87
C MET A 1 -43.43 25.12 21.35
N PHE A 2 -42.27 25.12 22.02
CA PHE A 2 -41.13 24.18 21.86
C PHE A 2 -40.51 23.95 20.47
N ARG A 3 -39.33 23.31 20.48
CA ARG A 3 -38.28 23.31 19.44
C ARG A 3 -37.36 22.09 19.66
N SER A 4 -36.49 21.78 18.69
CA SER A 4 -35.22 20.99 18.81
C SER A 4 -35.31 19.51 19.25
N ALA A 5 -34.35 18.63 18.95
CA ALA A 5 -33.29 18.58 17.91
C ALA A 5 -32.75 17.12 17.81
N SER A 6 -31.84 16.83 16.88
CA SER A 6 -31.33 15.49 16.56
C SER A 6 -30.38 14.86 17.60
N LEU A 7 -30.30 13.53 17.60
CA LEU A 7 -29.59 12.69 18.58
C LEU A 7 -28.30 12.09 17.99
N GLU A 8 -27.34 12.94 17.62
CA GLU A 8 -26.13 12.50 16.86
C GLU A 8 -24.79 12.78 17.61
N ALA A 9 -24.88 13.11 18.91
CA ALA A 9 -23.75 13.64 19.69
C ALA A 9 -23.23 12.72 20.82
N LEU A 10 -23.57 11.43 20.84
CA LEU A 10 -23.36 10.56 22.02
C LEU A 10 -22.36 9.39 21.85
N VAL A 11 -21.60 9.31 20.75
CA VAL A 11 -20.70 8.16 20.49
C VAL A 11 -19.22 8.54 20.32
N ARG A 12 -18.87 9.79 19.98
CA ARG A 12 -17.48 10.22 19.71
C ARG A 12 -16.69 10.75 20.93
N ARG A 13 -16.98 10.29 22.16
CA ARG A 13 -16.29 10.85 23.36
C ARG A 13 -16.04 9.87 24.52
N LEU A 14 -15.35 8.75 24.24
CA LEU A 14 -14.66 7.91 25.23
C LEU A 14 -13.54 7.09 24.55
N THR A 15 -12.39 6.96 25.23
CA THR A 15 -11.14 6.20 24.93
C THR A 15 -9.99 6.86 24.12
N ARG A 16 -9.04 7.48 24.85
CA ARG A 16 -7.59 7.55 24.52
C ARG A 16 -6.79 7.75 25.82
N ARG A 17 -5.91 6.79 26.20
CA ARG A 17 -4.60 6.95 26.89
C ARG A 17 -4.09 5.58 27.42
N HIS A 18 -2.85 5.23 27.05
CA HIS A 18 -1.85 4.26 27.60
C HIS A 18 -2.32 2.87 28.12
N SER A 19 -1.56 1.77 28.01
CA SER A 19 -0.10 1.62 27.87
C SER A 19 0.35 0.27 27.23
N HIS A 20 1.53 0.30 26.60
CA HIS A 20 2.61 -0.71 26.49
C HIS A 20 2.37 -2.24 26.29
N SER A 21 3.28 -2.79 25.47
CA SER A 21 3.81 -4.18 25.39
C SER A 21 3.15 -5.20 24.42
N GLY A 22 3.99 -6.04 23.80
CA GLY A 22 3.58 -7.30 23.14
C GLY A 22 3.86 -7.43 21.64
N SER A 23 5.08 -7.77 21.23
CA SER A 23 5.40 -8.23 19.87
C SER A 23 4.87 -9.67 19.62
N PHE A 24 4.42 -10.03 18.41
CA PHE A 24 4.79 -11.30 17.73
C PHE A 24 4.28 -11.41 16.26
N CYS A 25 4.80 -12.43 15.55
CA CYS A 25 4.90 -12.57 14.09
C CYS A 25 3.68 -13.14 13.32
N ARG A 26 3.66 -12.87 12.00
CA ARG A 26 3.22 -13.74 10.85
C ARG A 26 1.74 -13.92 10.42
N SER A 27 1.51 -13.54 9.14
CA SER A 27 1.14 -14.41 7.98
C SER A 27 -0.27 -14.41 7.33
N SER A 28 -0.27 -13.98 6.05
CA SER A 28 -0.93 -14.55 4.84
C SER A 28 -2.44 -14.81 4.70
N ARG A 29 -3.06 -13.95 3.87
CA ARG A 29 -3.94 -14.22 2.68
C ARG A 29 -5.34 -14.86 2.80
N PHE A 30 -6.20 -14.31 1.91
CA PHE A 30 -7.52 -14.73 1.39
C PHE A 30 -8.79 -14.48 2.26
N PRO A 31 -9.88 -13.93 1.64
CA PRO A 31 -11.09 -13.53 2.35
C PRO A 31 -12.17 -14.63 2.37
N ARG A 32 -13.18 -14.45 3.25
CA ARG A 32 -14.45 -15.17 3.21
C ARG A 32 -15.55 -14.25 2.70
N ILE A 33 -16.41 -14.78 1.83
CA ILE A 33 -17.71 -14.17 1.49
C ILE A 33 -18.77 -14.87 2.35
N THR A 34 -19.64 -14.08 3.00
CA THR A 34 -20.74 -14.59 3.83
C THR A 34 -22.05 -14.05 3.27
N ALA A 35 -22.96 -14.93 2.86
CA ALA A 35 -24.30 -14.56 2.41
C ALA A 35 -25.31 -14.66 3.57
N ALA A 36 -26.22 -13.69 3.68
CA ALA A 36 -27.37 -13.72 4.56
C ALA A 36 -28.48 -12.83 3.98
N LEU A 37 -29.68 -13.38 3.77
CA LEU A 37 -30.85 -12.63 3.29
C LEU A 37 -32.16 -13.39 3.55
N LEU A 38 -33.26 -12.64 3.49
CA LEU A 38 -34.67 -13.04 3.41
C LEU A 38 -35.31 -13.71 4.64
N GLY A 39 -36.13 -12.90 5.30
CA GLY A 39 -37.30 -13.35 6.06
C GLY A 39 -38.33 -12.22 6.15
N THR A 40 -39.44 -12.33 5.41
CA THR A 40 -40.61 -11.44 5.51
C THR A 40 -41.87 -12.17 5.06
N CYS A 41 -42.99 -11.93 5.75
CA CYS A 41 -44.28 -12.57 5.49
C CYS A 41 -45.28 -11.59 4.86
N VAL A 42 -46.17 -12.07 3.98
CA VAL A 42 -47.44 -11.41 3.62
C VAL A 42 -48.52 -12.49 3.49
N SER A 43 -49.77 -12.17 3.87
CA SER A 43 -50.85 -13.15 3.98
C SER A 43 -52.19 -12.68 3.38
N GLY A 44 -52.70 -13.44 2.40
CA GLY A 44 -54.12 -13.57 2.07
C GLY A 44 -54.81 -12.45 1.29
N TRP A 45 -55.58 -12.83 0.27
CA TRP A 45 -57.03 -12.60 0.05
C TRP A 45 -57.40 -13.23 -1.32
N MET A 46 -58.65 -13.66 -1.55
CA MET A 46 -59.02 -14.51 -2.71
C MET A 46 -60.51 -14.39 -3.10
N VAL A 47 -60.97 -15.15 -4.12
CA VAL A 47 -62.35 -15.27 -4.68
C VAL A 47 -62.72 -14.10 -5.63
N SER A 48 -63.21 -14.26 -6.88
CA SER A 48 -63.41 -15.37 -7.87
C SER A 48 -63.57 -14.72 -9.29
N ALA A 49 -63.97 -15.29 -10.44
CA ALA A 49 -64.57 -16.56 -10.95
C ALA A 49 -64.27 -16.64 -12.48
N GLY A 50 -64.64 -17.65 -13.30
CA GLY A 50 -65.29 -18.96 -13.13
C GLY A 50 -66.12 -19.41 -14.36
N ALA A 51 -66.27 -20.73 -14.56
CA ALA A 51 -67.05 -21.46 -15.60
C ALA A 51 -66.56 -21.46 -17.08
N ALA A 52 -66.81 -22.58 -17.77
CA ALA A 52 -66.54 -22.87 -19.21
C ALA A 52 -67.85 -23.32 -19.92
N PRO A 53 -67.91 -23.58 -21.26
CA PRO A 53 -67.78 -24.97 -21.76
C PRO A 53 -67.38 -25.20 -23.26
N ALA A 54 -67.00 -26.46 -23.61
CA ALA A 54 -67.33 -27.27 -24.83
C ALA A 54 -67.07 -26.78 -26.29
N LEU A 55 -66.93 -27.61 -27.35
CA LEU A 55 -66.44 -28.99 -27.63
C LEU A 55 -66.48 -29.27 -29.18
N ALA A 56 -65.75 -30.28 -29.71
CA ALA A 56 -65.86 -30.90 -31.07
C ALA A 56 -65.40 -30.07 -32.30
N LYS A 57 -65.10 -30.56 -33.53
CA LYS A 57 -64.47 -31.77 -34.19
C LYS A 57 -64.36 -31.39 -35.73
N GLU A 58 -63.83 -32.03 -36.79
CA GLU A 58 -63.40 -33.39 -37.24
C GLU A 58 -62.24 -33.33 -38.28
N ASP A 59 -61.73 -34.51 -38.70
CA ASP A 59 -60.74 -34.82 -39.78
C ASP A 59 -61.33 -34.64 -41.23
N PRO A 60 -60.75 -35.10 -42.41
CA PRO A 60 -59.57 -35.98 -42.66
C PRO A 60 -58.70 -35.80 -43.97
N GLU A 61 -57.59 -36.59 -44.06
CA GLU A 61 -56.86 -37.18 -45.25
C GLU A 61 -56.37 -36.29 -46.46
N TRP A 62 -55.25 -36.53 -47.18
CA TRP A 62 -54.96 -37.64 -48.13
C TRP A 62 -53.48 -37.66 -48.70
N THR A 63 -52.81 -38.83 -48.60
CA THR A 63 -51.80 -39.50 -49.48
C THR A 63 -50.65 -38.82 -50.30
N GLN A 64 -49.44 -39.41 -50.14
CA GLN A 64 -48.41 -39.81 -51.18
C GLN A 64 -47.76 -38.72 -52.08
N TRP A 65 -46.58 -38.89 -52.74
CA TRP A 65 -45.82 -40.05 -53.24
C TRP A 65 -44.29 -39.88 -53.10
N GLU A 66 -43.50 -40.97 -53.18
CA GLU A 66 -42.04 -40.96 -53.38
C GLU A 66 -41.55 -42.25 -54.11
N GLU A 67 -40.70 -42.11 -55.15
CA GLU A 67 -39.90 -43.13 -55.87
C GLU A 67 -38.77 -42.35 -56.62
N GLU A 68 -37.57 -42.86 -56.93
CA GLU A 68 -36.99 -44.21 -56.81
C GLU A 68 -35.46 -44.15 -56.49
N SER A 69 -34.75 -45.28 -56.49
CA SER A 69 -33.33 -45.45 -56.06
C SER A 69 -32.39 -45.80 -57.26
N PRO A 70 -31.26 -46.59 -57.24
CA PRO A 70 -30.46 -47.25 -56.16
C PRO A 70 -28.91 -47.15 -56.28
N ASN A 71 -28.18 -47.54 -55.22
CA ASN A 71 -27.21 -48.69 -55.16
C ASN A 71 -26.11 -48.57 -54.08
N GLY A 72 -25.69 -49.73 -53.49
CA GLY A 72 -24.38 -49.88 -52.81
C GLY A 72 -24.36 -50.53 -51.41
N LYS A 73 -23.83 -51.76 -51.29
CA LYS A 73 -23.45 -52.54 -50.07
C LYS A 73 -22.29 -53.51 -50.46
N PRO A 74 -21.56 -54.26 -49.57
CA PRO A 74 -21.88 -54.66 -48.18
C PRO A 74 -20.74 -54.75 -47.10
N ALA A 75 -21.15 -54.84 -45.83
CA ALA A 75 -20.68 -55.67 -44.67
C ALA A 75 -19.21 -56.09 -44.38
N SER A 76 -18.82 -56.17 -43.07
CA SER A 76 -18.52 -57.44 -42.34
C SER A 76 -17.91 -57.27 -40.90
N GLY A 77 -18.05 -58.31 -40.03
CA GLY A 77 -17.33 -58.52 -38.73
C GLY A 77 -18.08 -58.06 -37.45
N SER A 78 -18.36 -58.82 -36.36
CA SER A 78 -17.95 -60.13 -35.76
C SER A 78 -16.67 -60.12 -34.87
N ALA A 79 -16.57 -60.75 -33.67
CA ALA A 79 -17.52 -61.16 -32.60
C ALA A 79 -16.75 -61.77 -31.37
N THR A 80 -17.32 -61.72 -30.15
CA THR A 80 -17.04 -62.62 -28.97
C THR A 80 -15.59 -62.67 -28.40
N SER A 81 -15.23 -63.22 -27.22
CA SER A 81 -15.87 -63.72 -25.96
C SER A 81 -14.85 -63.47 -24.79
N THR A 82 -14.93 -63.82 -23.50
CA THR A 82 -15.30 -65.03 -22.70
C THR A 82 -15.08 -64.63 -21.20
N SER A 83 -15.38 -65.36 -20.11
CA SER A 83 -15.95 -66.69 -19.82
C SER A 83 -16.58 -66.69 -18.39
N THR A 84 -17.33 -67.74 -18.04
CA THR A 84 -18.14 -67.85 -16.81
C THR A 84 -17.46 -68.59 -15.64
N SER A 85 -17.95 -68.35 -14.41
CA SER A 85 -17.97 -69.34 -13.33
C SER A 85 -19.19 -69.17 -12.41
N THR A 86 -19.56 -70.26 -11.74
CA THR A 86 -20.72 -70.45 -10.82
C THR A 86 -20.28 -71.42 -9.71
N PRO A 87 -20.94 -71.55 -8.52
CA PRO A 87 -22.41 -71.52 -8.34
C PRO A 87 -22.96 -70.93 -7.01
N THR A 88 -24.27 -71.15 -6.79
CA THR A 88 -25.02 -71.11 -5.51
C THR A 88 -25.14 -69.77 -4.75
N ARG A 89 -26.30 -69.13 -4.89
CA ARG A 89 -26.77 -67.97 -4.10
C ARG A 89 -27.80 -68.43 -3.05
N ALA A 90 -27.64 -68.04 -1.79
CA ALA A 90 -28.73 -68.03 -0.83
C ALA A 90 -29.64 -66.80 -1.08
N PRO A 91 -30.98 -66.92 -1.05
CA PRO A 91 -31.87 -65.82 -1.39
C PRO A 91 -31.96 -64.79 -0.25
N ARG A 92 -31.05 -63.82 -0.25
CA ARG A 92 -31.31 -62.54 0.44
C ARG A 92 -32.41 -61.81 -0.33
N VAL A 93 -33.60 -61.75 0.26
CA VAL A 93 -34.70 -60.91 -0.17
C VAL A 93 -34.45 -59.51 0.40
N GLU A 94 -34.15 -58.54 -0.45
CA GLU A 94 -34.36 -57.12 -0.11
C GLU A 94 -35.87 -56.84 -0.27
N PRO A 95 -36.51 -56.08 0.63
CA PRO A 95 -37.92 -55.71 0.47
C PRO A 95 -38.13 -54.85 -0.79
N ALA A 96 -39.33 -54.92 -1.36
CA ALA A 96 -39.78 -54.01 -2.41
C ALA A 96 -40.09 -52.62 -1.83
N VAL A 97 -40.28 -51.63 -2.71
CA VAL A 97 -40.96 -50.38 -2.33
C VAL A 97 -42.46 -50.66 -2.45
N ASP A 98 -43.11 -50.59 -1.30
CA ASP A 98 -44.52 -50.83 -1.02
C ASP A 98 -45.13 -49.49 -0.58
N SER A 99 -46.38 -49.24 -0.98
CA SER A 99 -47.12 -47.99 -0.73
C SER A 99 -47.25 -47.62 0.76
N SER A 100 -47.31 -48.60 1.66
CA SER A 100 -47.73 -48.42 3.07
C SER A 100 -47.05 -47.28 3.84
N GLN A 101 -45.71 -47.16 3.80
CA GLN A 101 -45.00 -46.00 4.36
C GLN A 101 -43.52 -45.98 3.92
N TYR A 102 -43.12 -45.01 3.10
CA TYR A 102 -41.75 -44.94 2.56
C TYR A 102 -41.30 -43.50 2.28
N MET A 103 -40.11 -43.13 2.74
CA MET A 103 -39.50 -41.82 2.48
C MET A 103 -38.15 -42.00 1.79
N GLY A 104 -37.86 -41.16 0.80
CA GLY A 104 -36.63 -41.23 0.03
C GLY A 104 -36.32 -39.94 -0.72
N ALA A 105 -35.23 -39.96 -1.50
CA ALA A 105 -34.92 -38.90 -2.44
C ALA A 105 -34.21 -39.45 -3.67
N ILE A 106 -34.44 -38.82 -4.82
CA ILE A 106 -33.72 -39.06 -6.07
C ILE A 106 -33.02 -37.76 -6.47
N GLY A 107 -31.84 -37.86 -7.07
CA GLY A 107 -31.20 -36.80 -7.83
C GLY A 107 -31.21 -37.12 -9.32
N ARG A 108 -31.32 -36.10 -10.18
CA ARG A 108 -31.13 -36.20 -11.63
C ARG A 108 -30.11 -35.17 -12.05
N GLY A 109 -29.12 -35.58 -12.85
CA GLY A 109 -28.12 -34.67 -13.41
C GLY A 109 -27.92 -34.99 -14.88
N GLY A 110 -27.88 -33.99 -15.75
CA GLY A 110 -27.84 -34.24 -17.18
C GLY A 110 -27.34 -33.08 -18.02
N HIS A 111 -27.44 -33.26 -19.32
CA HIS A 111 -27.21 -32.22 -20.32
C HIS A 111 -28.30 -32.29 -21.38
N LEU A 112 -28.86 -31.13 -21.72
CA LEU A 112 -29.88 -30.93 -22.74
C LEU A 112 -29.23 -30.12 -23.87
N ALA A 113 -28.68 -30.83 -24.85
CA ALA A 113 -27.93 -30.26 -25.97
C ALA A 113 -28.86 -29.64 -27.02
N ALA A 114 -28.38 -28.57 -27.67
CA ALA A 114 -29.06 -27.77 -28.69
C ALA A 114 -30.29 -26.96 -28.17
N PRO A 115 -30.82 -26.02 -28.98
CA PRO A 115 -31.93 -25.16 -28.59
C PRO A 115 -33.29 -25.88 -28.52
N THR A 116 -34.28 -25.21 -27.94
CA THR A 116 -35.70 -25.60 -27.90
C THR A 116 -36.55 -24.33 -27.77
N PHE A 117 -37.88 -24.43 -27.86
CA PHE A 117 -38.77 -23.30 -27.54
C PHE A 117 -38.36 -22.66 -26.19
N GLY A 118 -38.30 -21.33 -26.15
CA GLY A 118 -37.84 -20.58 -24.99
C GLY A 118 -36.32 -20.52 -24.77
N ARG A 119 -35.49 -21.29 -25.48
CA ARG A 119 -34.10 -21.52 -25.07
C ARG A 119 -33.13 -21.66 -26.25
N GLU A 120 -32.39 -20.59 -26.53
CA GLU A 120 -31.38 -20.50 -27.62
C GLU A 120 -30.10 -21.33 -27.39
N GLU A 121 -29.88 -21.86 -26.18
CA GLU A 121 -28.66 -22.56 -25.79
C GLU A 121 -28.91 -23.98 -25.25
N SER A 122 -27.82 -24.75 -25.11
CA SER A 122 -27.82 -26.00 -24.33
C SER A 122 -27.75 -25.68 -22.84
N ILE A 123 -28.34 -26.53 -21.99
CA ILE A 123 -28.23 -26.38 -20.52
C ILE A 123 -27.84 -27.71 -19.84
N SER A 124 -27.20 -27.60 -18.69
CA SER A 124 -26.86 -28.73 -17.81
C SER A 124 -27.67 -28.64 -16.51
N PRO A 125 -28.85 -29.29 -16.41
CA PRO A 125 -29.65 -29.30 -15.19
C PRO A 125 -29.12 -30.28 -14.13
N ILE A 126 -29.29 -29.89 -12.86
CA ILE A 126 -29.22 -30.76 -11.69
C ILE A 126 -30.49 -30.58 -10.85
N GLU A 127 -31.08 -31.68 -10.40
CA GLU A 127 -32.42 -31.74 -9.82
C GLU A 127 -32.43 -32.69 -8.62
N PHE A 128 -33.21 -32.37 -7.58
CA PHE A 128 -33.30 -33.15 -6.35
C PHE A 128 -34.76 -33.23 -5.89
N MET A 129 -35.30 -34.45 -5.87
CA MET A 129 -36.70 -34.74 -5.54
C MET A 129 -36.80 -35.59 -4.27
N PRO A 130 -36.87 -34.98 -3.08
CA PRO A 130 -37.26 -35.67 -1.84
C PRO A 130 -38.77 -35.95 -1.83
N PHE A 131 -39.16 -37.15 -1.39
CA PHE A 131 -40.56 -37.59 -1.38
C PHE A 131 -40.93 -38.44 -0.16
N LEU A 132 -42.22 -38.48 0.14
CA LEU A 132 -42.86 -39.24 1.20
C LEU A 132 -44.12 -39.92 0.65
N MET A 133 -44.12 -41.25 0.70
CA MET A 133 -45.24 -42.15 0.43
C MET A 133 -45.98 -42.44 1.74
N LEU A 134 -47.30 -42.28 1.73
CA LEU A 134 -48.24 -42.63 2.80
C LEU A 134 -49.45 -43.32 2.15
N GLU A 135 -49.43 -44.66 2.12
CA GLU A 135 -50.48 -45.45 1.46
C GLU A 135 -50.61 -45.00 -0.02
N GLU A 136 -51.82 -44.69 -0.52
CA GLU A 136 -52.04 -44.21 -1.89
C GLU A 136 -51.52 -42.77 -2.17
N HIS A 137 -50.85 -42.11 -1.22
CA HIS A 137 -50.49 -40.69 -1.31
C HIS A 137 -48.97 -40.46 -1.36
N MET A 138 -48.47 -39.86 -2.44
CA MET A 138 -47.08 -39.42 -2.59
C MET A 138 -46.99 -37.89 -2.51
N PHE A 139 -46.35 -37.37 -1.47
CA PHE A 139 -45.94 -35.96 -1.39
C PHE A 139 -44.49 -35.81 -1.81
N PHE A 140 -44.14 -34.75 -2.56
CA PHE A 140 -42.77 -34.49 -2.97
C PHE A 140 -42.42 -33.00 -3.00
N GLY A 141 -41.15 -32.68 -2.77
CA GLY A 141 -40.54 -31.45 -3.24
C GLY A 141 -39.66 -31.74 -4.44
N ASP A 142 -39.37 -30.72 -5.26
CA ASP A 142 -38.50 -30.85 -6.43
C ASP A 142 -37.71 -29.55 -6.59
N ALA A 143 -36.39 -29.60 -6.35
CA ALA A 143 -35.51 -28.44 -6.40
C ALA A 143 -34.49 -28.62 -7.54
N ARG A 144 -34.44 -27.64 -8.45
CA ARG A 144 -33.65 -27.69 -9.68
C ARG A 144 -32.76 -26.47 -9.82
N GLY A 145 -31.59 -26.66 -10.42
CA GLY A 145 -30.72 -25.60 -10.91
C GLY A 145 -30.12 -25.98 -12.26
N PHE A 146 -29.88 -25.00 -13.13
CA PHE A 146 -29.28 -25.25 -14.44
C PHE A 146 -28.31 -24.14 -14.84
N LEU A 147 -27.34 -24.49 -15.69
CA LEU A 147 -26.38 -23.56 -16.28
C LEU A 147 -26.38 -23.70 -17.81
N SER A 148 -26.28 -22.57 -18.52
CA SER A 148 -26.10 -22.48 -19.97
C SER A 148 -24.63 -22.66 -20.37
N ASN A 149 -24.37 -22.81 -21.67
CA ASN A 149 -23.00 -22.89 -22.20
C ASN A 149 -22.25 -21.55 -22.07
N ARG A 150 -22.95 -20.40 -22.09
CA ARG A 150 -22.37 -19.07 -21.79
C ARG A 150 -22.30 -18.73 -20.29
N GLY A 151 -22.69 -19.64 -19.39
CA GLY A 151 -22.51 -19.48 -17.95
C GLY A 151 -23.56 -18.63 -17.24
N GLN A 152 -24.67 -18.29 -17.91
CA GLN A 152 -25.90 -17.91 -17.19
C GLN A 152 -26.54 -19.15 -16.55
N GLY A 153 -27.55 -18.94 -15.70
CA GLY A 153 -28.28 -20.04 -15.08
C GLY A 153 -29.58 -19.62 -14.41
N GLY A 154 -30.31 -20.62 -13.96
CA GLY A 154 -31.59 -20.45 -13.27
C GLY A 154 -31.87 -21.61 -12.33
N GLY A 155 -33.05 -21.61 -11.73
CA GLY A 155 -33.52 -22.66 -10.85
C GLY A 155 -35.02 -22.66 -10.67
N ASN A 156 -35.54 -23.83 -10.28
CA ASN A 156 -36.95 -24.14 -10.18
C ASN A 156 -37.20 -24.75 -8.81
N LEU A 157 -38.22 -24.29 -8.07
CA LEU A 157 -38.60 -24.88 -6.78
C LEU A 157 -40.08 -25.26 -6.79
N GLY A 158 -40.32 -26.57 -6.82
CA GLY A 158 -41.63 -27.20 -6.85
C GLY A 158 -42.02 -27.88 -5.54
N LEU A 159 -43.31 -27.86 -5.23
CA LEU A 159 -43.97 -28.73 -4.25
C LEU A 159 -45.14 -29.44 -4.91
N GLY A 160 -45.25 -30.76 -4.69
CA GLY A 160 -46.18 -31.60 -5.42
C GLY A 160 -46.80 -32.75 -4.63
N TYR A 161 -47.86 -33.28 -5.20
CA TYR A 161 -48.65 -34.38 -4.67
C TYR A 161 -49.11 -35.27 -5.82
N ARG A 162 -49.03 -36.60 -5.63
CA ARG A 162 -49.59 -37.63 -6.52
C ARG A 162 -50.45 -38.59 -5.71
N TYR A 163 -51.60 -38.97 -6.26
CA TYR A 163 -52.50 -40.01 -5.75
C TYR A 163 -52.42 -41.25 -6.62
N LEU A 164 -52.33 -42.43 -6.01
CA LEU A 164 -52.13 -43.73 -6.65
C LEU A 164 -53.44 -44.52 -6.66
N ASP A 165 -54.02 -44.73 -7.84
CA ASP A 165 -55.19 -45.57 -8.02
C ASP A 165 -54.76 -46.92 -8.59
N ASN A 166 -54.26 -47.78 -7.69
CA ASN A 166 -53.88 -49.16 -8.01
C ASN A 166 -55.02 -49.94 -8.74
N PRO A 167 -56.29 -49.91 -8.28
CA PRO A 167 -57.41 -50.54 -8.98
C PRO A 167 -57.67 -50.02 -10.40
N ALA A 168 -57.36 -48.76 -10.69
CA ALA A 168 -57.45 -48.17 -12.03
C ALA A 168 -56.15 -48.26 -12.85
N HIS A 169 -55.10 -48.92 -12.34
CA HIS A 169 -53.75 -48.93 -12.90
C HIS A 169 -53.25 -47.50 -13.23
N ALA A 170 -53.42 -46.56 -12.30
CA ALA A 170 -53.23 -45.14 -12.56
C ALA A 170 -52.57 -44.36 -11.41
N TRP A 171 -52.07 -43.16 -11.72
CA TRP A 171 -51.83 -42.11 -10.74
C TRP A 171 -52.12 -40.72 -11.31
N TYR A 172 -52.49 -39.78 -10.43
CA TYR A 172 -52.86 -38.41 -10.76
C TYR A 172 -52.06 -37.42 -9.92
N GLY A 173 -51.43 -36.42 -10.54
CA GLY A 173 -50.51 -35.48 -9.91
C GLY A 173 -50.86 -34.01 -10.09
N ALA A 174 -50.48 -33.21 -9.11
CA ALA A 174 -50.47 -31.75 -9.20
C ALA A 174 -49.25 -31.19 -8.44
N SER A 175 -48.65 -30.11 -8.94
CA SER A 175 -47.57 -29.39 -8.28
C SER A 175 -47.58 -27.88 -8.56
N PHE A 176 -47.13 -27.10 -7.59
CA PHE A 176 -46.94 -25.65 -7.67
C PHE A 176 -45.45 -25.31 -7.67
N TRP A 177 -45.07 -24.28 -8.43
CA TRP A 177 -43.69 -23.94 -8.75
C TRP A 177 -43.42 -22.44 -8.62
N TYR A 178 -42.19 -22.10 -8.23
CA TYR A 178 -41.59 -20.78 -8.39
C TYR A 178 -40.26 -20.94 -9.15
N ASP A 179 -40.14 -20.19 -10.23
CA ASP A 179 -39.10 -20.36 -11.25
C ASP A 179 -38.34 -19.03 -11.44
N ILE A 180 -37.01 -19.09 -11.48
CA ILE A 180 -36.13 -17.94 -11.70
C ILE A 180 -35.06 -18.27 -12.74
N ASP A 181 -34.93 -17.43 -13.76
CA ASP A 181 -34.02 -17.67 -14.88
C ASP A 181 -33.20 -16.43 -15.23
N ASN A 182 -31.93 -16.63 -15.57
CA ASN A 182 -31.03 -15.60 -16.11
C ASN A 182 -30.52 -15.96 -17.53
N SER A 183 -31.03 -17.01 -18.18
CA SER A 183 -30.50 -17.55 -19.45
C SER A 183 -30.40 -16.52 -20.57
N THR A 184 -31.32 -15.55 -20.59
CA THR A 184 -31.36 -14.45 -21.56
C THR A 184 -30.37 -13.31 -21.29
N GLY A 185 -29.64 -13.38 -20.17
CA GLY A 185 -28.71 -12.36 -19.65
C GLY A 185 -29.28 -11.51 -18.51
N TYR A 186 -30.59 -11.59 -18.26
CA TYR A 186 -31.30 -10.81 -17.24
C TYR A 186 -32.25 -11.71 -16.45
N HIS A 187 -32.36 -11.46 -15.14
CA HIS A 187 -33.20 -12.27 -14.24
C HIS A 187 -34.70 -12.07 -14.51
N PHE A 188 -35.39 -13.07 -15.04
CA PHE A 188 -36.85 -13.16 -15.09
C PHE A 188 -37.37 -14.20 -14.07
N GLN A 189 -38.65 -14.11 -13.71
CA GLN A 189 -39.27 -14.96 -12.69
C GLN A 189 -40.70 -15.32 -13.12
N ASP A 190 -41.15 -16.54 -12.82
CA ASP A 190 -42.55 -16.94 -12.97
C ASP A 190 -43.02 -17.83 -11.81
N VAL A 191 -44.34 -18.02 -11.71
CA VAL A 191 -44.96 -19.07 -10.91
C VAL A 191 -45.73 -20.02 -11.80
N GLY A 192 -45.60 -21.32 -11.50
CA GLY A 192 -46.15 -22.37 -12.35
C GLY A 192 -47.08 -23.33 -11.62
N ILE A 193 -47.98 -23.96 -12.37
CA ILE A 193 -48.79 -25.10 -11.93
C ILE A 193 -48.62 -26.22 -12.95
N SER A 194 -48.26 -27.41 -12.50
CA SER A 194 -48.20 -28.62 -13.33
C SER A 194 -49.28 -29.60 -12.88
N LEU A 195 -49.99 -30.19 -13.84
CA LEU A 195 -50.96 -31.26 -13.69
C LEU A 195 -50.47 -32.48 -14.47
N GLU A 196 -50.63 -33.67 -13.89
CA GLU A 196 -50.13 -34.92 -14.44
C GLU A 196 -51.18 -36.04 -14.27
N ALA A 197 -51.22 -36.98 -15.20
CA ALA A 197 -51.93 -38.24 -15.03
C ALA A 197 -51.22 -39.34 -15.82
N MET A 198 -51.01 -40.50 -15.20
CA MET A 198 -50.54 -41.71 -15.89
C MET A 198 -51.58 -42.81 -15.69
N VAL A 199 -52.07 -43.42 -16.78
CA VAL A 199 -53.13 -44.43 -16.77
C VAL A 199 -52.73 -45.56 -17.70
N GLU A 200 -52.52 -46.76 -17.15
CA GLU A 200 -51.88 -47.90 -17.82
C GLU A 200 -50.53 -47.52 -18.46
N ARG A 201 -50.57 -47.18 -19.76
CA ARG A 201 -49.43 -46.83 -20.63
C ARG A 201 -49.47 -45.39 -21.11
N TRP A 202 -50.61 -44.72 -20.94
CA TRP A 202 -50.82 -43.34 -21.33
C TRP A 202 -50.30 -42.40 -20.25
N GLU A 203 -49.72 -41.28 -20.68
CA GLU A 203 -49.25 -40.22 -19.81
C GLU A 203 -49.74 -38.88 -20.35
N PHE A 204 -50.40 -38.08 -19.51
CA PHE A 204 -50.92 -36.76 -19.82
C PHE A 204 -50.30 -35.75 -18.87
N ARG A 205 -49.85 -34.62 -19.41
CA ARG A 205 -49.20 -33.53 -18.66
C ARG A 205 -49.73 -32.19 -19.15
N GLY A 206 -49.87 -31.24 -18.23
CA GLY A 206 -50.22 -29.86 -18.54
C GLY A 206 -49.56 -28.90 -17.56
N ASN A 207 -48.72 -28.02 -18.07
CA ASN A 207 -48.00 -27.01 -17.30
C ASN A 207 -48.53 -25.63 -17.66
N PHE A 208 -48.76 -24.78 -16.66
CA PHE A 208 -49.15 -23.38 -16.80
C PHE A 208 -48.08 -22.52 -16.13
N TYR A 209 -47.75 -21.37 -16.73
CA TYR A 209 -46.67 -20.47 -16.30
C TYR A 209 -47.18 -19.02 -16.31
N ALA A 210 -46.89 -18.27 -15.25
CA ALA A 210 -47.32 -16.88 -15.10
C ALA A 210 -46.17 -16.02 -14.52
N PRO A 211 -45.57 -15.11 -15.32
CA PRO A 211 -44.50 -14.23 -14.86
C PRO A 211 -44.86 -13.43 -13.61
N VAL A 212 -43.86 -13.16 -12.77
CA VAL A 212 -44.02 -12.37 -11.54
C VAL A 212 -42.97 -11.28 -11.43
N GLY A 213 -43.37 -10.14 -10.86
CA GLY A 213 -42.54 -8.93 -10.85
C GLY A 213 -42.57 -8.18 -12.19
N PRO A 214 -41.50 -7.48 -12.58
CA PRO A 214 -41.47 -6.74 -13.85
C PRO A 214 -41.38 -7.69 -15.05
N GLU A 215 -42.51 -7.83 -15.77
CA GLU A 215 -42.63 -8.65 -16.99
C GLU A 215 -41.66 -8.18 -18.09
N THR A 216 -41.50 -6.86 -18.27
CA THR A 216 -40.68 -6.24 -19.32
C THR A 216 -39.41 -5.62 -18.73
N LYS A 217 -38.25 -5.83 -19.38
CA LYS A 217 -36.94 -5.33 -18.95
C LYS A 217 -36.10 -4.83 -20.13
N ASP A 218 -35.30 -3.79 -19.87
CA ASP A 218 -34.32 -3.27 -20.82
C ASP A 218 -33.09 -4.18 -20.83
N LEU A 219 -32.72 -4.66 -22.02
CA LEU A 219 -31.58 -5.56 -22.26
C LEU A 219 -30.34 -4.81 -22.81
N GLY A 220 -30.43 -3.48 -22.97
CA GLY A 220 -29.36 -2.62 -23.45
C GLY A 220 -29.77 -1.74 -24.63
N SER A 221 -29.07 -0.61 -24.77
CA SER A 221 -29.25 0.32 -25.89
C SER A 221 -27.91 0.69 -26.54
N PHE A 222 -27.92 0.90 -27.86
CA PHE A 222 -26.76 1.29 -28.65
C PHE A 222 -27.11 2.45 -29.57
N ASN A 223 -26.26 3.47 -29.59
CA ASN A 223 -26.40 4.63 -30.46
C ASN A 223 -25.51 4.47 -31.69
N SER A 224 -26.02 4.89 -32.85
CA SER A 224 -25.36 4.77 -34.15
C SER A 224 -25.71 5.96 -35.06
N ASN A 225 -25.08 6.05 -36.23
CA ASN A 225 -25.42 7.02 -37.28
C ASN A 225 -25.55 8.48 -36.79
N ALA A 226 -24.63 8.91 -35.91
CA ALA A 226 -24.53 10.30 -35.49
C ALA A 226 -24.31 11.20 -36.72
N ARG A 227 -25.13 12.22 -36.89
CA ARG A 227 -25.15 13.08 -38.08
C ARG A 227 -25.69 14.47 -37.79
N PHE A 228 -25.07 15.50 -38.36
CA PHE A 228 -25.61 16.85 -38.35
C PHE A 228 -26.72 16.97 -39.41
N ALA A 229 -27.85 17.57 -39.05
CA ALA A 229 -29.00 17.80 -39.92
C ALA A 229 -29.50 19.24 -39.74
N GLY A 230 -29.27 20.11 -40.74
CA GLY A 230 -29.41 21.55 -40.55
C GLY A 230 -28.48 22.03 -39.44
N THR A 231 -29.05 22.65 -38.42
CA THR A 231 -28.38 23.10 -37.18
C THR A 231 -28.69 22.21 -35.97
N GLN A 232 -29.08 20.94 -36.19
CA GLN A 232 -29.29 19.94 -35.13
C GLN A 232 -28.30 18.79 -35.26
N LEU A 233 -28.01 18.13 -34.14
CA LEU A 233 -27.32 16.84 -34.11
C LEU A 233 -28.36 15.72 -33.87
N LEU A 234 -28.41 14.78 -34.81
CA LEU A 234 -29.26 13.60 -34.76
C LEU A 234 -28.43 12.32 -34.62
N PHE A 235 -29.03 11.27 -34.08
CA PHE A 235 -28.49 9.91 -34.08
C PHE A 235 -29.62 8.89 -34.18
N ASP A 236 -29.29 7.62 -34.39
CA ASP A 236 -30.25 6.52 -34.37
C ASP A 236 -29.95 5.63 -33.17
N SER A 237 -30.97 5.34 -32.34
CA SER A 237 -30.82 4.47 -31.17
C SER A 237 -31.54 3.15 -31.39
N THR A 238 -30.88 2.04 -31.03
CA THR A 238 -31.45 0.69 -31.03
C THR A 238 -31.51 0.20 -29.60
N ARG A 239 -32.71 -0.09 -29.10
CA ARG A 239 -32.97 -0.59 -27.75
C ARG A 239 -33.50 -2.01 -27.82
N TYR A 240 -32.96 -2.88 -26.98
CA TYR A 240 -33.38 -4.27 -26.86
C TYR A 240 -34.25 -4.42 -25.62
N THR A 241 -35.46 -4.93 -25.78
CA THR A 241 -36.44 -5.05 -24.69
C THR A 241 -36.88 -6.51 -24.58
N GLY A 242 -36.75 -7.12 -23.39
CA GLY A 242 -37.16 -8.49 -23.12
C GLY A 242 -38.47 -8.53 -22.34
N THR A 243 -39.47 -9.28 -22.82
CA THR A 243 -40.75 -9.47 -22.13
C THR A 243 -40.96 -10.94 -21.79
N ALA A 244 -41.08 -11.24 -20.50
CA ALA A 244 -41.51 -12.55 -20.02
C ALA A 244 -42.99 -12.80 -20.36
N MET A 245 -43.30 -14.03 -20.76
CA MET A 245 -44.59 -14.41 -21.33
C MET A 245 -45.31 -15.39 -20.40
N ARG A 246 -46.62 -15.22 -20.23
CA ARG A 246 -47.49 -16.22 -19.58
C ARG A 246 -47.95 -17.24 -20.61
N GLY A 247 -48.20 -18.47 -20.20
CA GLY A 247 -48.63 -19.49 -21.15
C GLY A 247 -48.84 -20.86 -20.55
N PHE A 248 -48.92 -21.85 -21.42
CA PHE A 248 -49.03 -23.24 -21.06
C PHE A 248 -48.36 -24.17 -22.09
N ASP A 249 -47.95 -25.35 -21.64
CA ASP A 249 -47.66 -26.49 -22.51
C ASP A 249 -48.48 -27.70 -22.06
N ILE A 250 -48.99 -28.47 -23.03
CA ILE A 250 -49.68 -29.74 -22.80
C ILE A 250 -48.99 -30.84 -23.59
N GLU A 251 -48.98 -32.05 -23.06
CA GLU A 251 -48.30 -33.20 -23.63
C GLU A 251 -49.10 -34.48 -23.36
N ALA A 252 -49.32 -35.29 -24.39
CA ALA A 252 -49.88 -36.63 -24.29
C ALA A 252 -48.87 -37.62 -24.87
N GLY A 253 -48.62 -38.72 -24.15
CA GLY A 253 -47.65 -39.73 -24.53
C GLY A 253 -48.11 -41.15 -24.23
N TYR A 254 -47.40 -42.10 -24.83
CA TYR A 254 -47.67 -43.52 -24.74
C TYR A 254 -46.38 -44.32 -24.57
N SER A 255 -46.39 -45.23 -23.59
CA SER A 255 -45.30 -46.17 -23.32
C SER A 255 -45.45 -47.42 -24.19
N LEU A 256 -44.56 -47.58 -25.16
CA LEU A 256 -44.62 -48.68 -26.13
C LEU A 256 -44.28 -50.02 -25.47
N PRO A 257 -45.01 -51.12 -25.79
CA PRO A 257 -44.77 -52.46 -25.22
C PRO A 257 -43.56 -53.14 -25.88
N VAL A 258 -42.37 -52.57 -25.68
CA VAL A 258 -41.09 -53.09 -26.15
C VAL A 258 -40.20 -53.47 -24.97
N ASP A 259 -39.91 -54.76 -24.84
CA ASP A 259 -38.85 -55.24 -23.93
C ASP A 259 -37.49 -55.06 -24.60
N LEU A 260 -36.66 -54.20 -24.02
CA LEU A 260 -35.28 -53.99 -24.42
C LEU A 260 -34.36 -54.35 -23.25
N ARG A 261 -33.85 -55.59 -23.26
CA ARG A 261 -32.89 -56.15 -22.28
C ARG A 261 -33.48 -56.55 -20.91
N GLY A 262 -34.75 -56.94 -20.84
CA GLY A 262 -35.39 -57.49 -19.65
C GLY A 262 -36.06 -56.45 -18.76
N VAL A 263 -36.49 -55.33 -19.34
CA VAL A 263 -37.30 -54.30 -18.67
C VAL A 263 -38.34 -53.82 -19.68
N ASN A 264 -39.62 -53.92 -19.32
CA ASN A 264 -40.71 -53.45 -20.16
C ASN A 264 -40.72 -51.91 -20.23
N ASP A 265 -41.30 -51.39 -21.31
CA ASP A 265 -41.79 -50.01 -21.41
C ASP A 265 -40.70 -48.92 -21.35
N GLN A 266 -39.50 -49.25 -21.85
CA GLN A 266 -38.36 -48.33 -21.94
C GLN A 266 -38.54 -47.19 -22.94
N LEU A 267 -39.38 -47.35 -23.97
CA LEU A 267 -39.54 -46.37 -25.05
C LEU A 267 -40.90 -45.68 -24.96
N ARG A 268 -40.91 -44.36 -24.82
CA ARG A 268 -42.12 -43.53 -24.74
C ARG A 268 -42.11 -42.48 -25.84
N GLY A 269 -43.22 -42.34 -26.55
CA GLY A 269 -43.44 -41.29 -27.54
C GLY A 269 -44.47 -40.28 -27.02
N PHE A 270 -44.22 -38.99 -27.26
CA PHE A 270 -45.05 -37.88 -26.79
C PHE A 270 -45.33 -36.89 -27.93
N LEU A 271 -46.56 -36.35 -27.95
CA LEU A 271 -46.98 -35.22 -28.77
C LEU A 271 -47.59 -34.15 -27.87
N GLY A 272 -47.37 -32.89 -28.19
CA GLY A 272 -47.82 -31.78 -27.37
C GLY A 272 -47.95 -30.46 -28.11
N TYR A 273 -48.57 -29.51 -27.43
CA TYR A 273 -48.86 -28.17 -27.92
C TYR A 273 -48.47 -27.15 -26.85
N TYR A 274 -48.00 -25.98 -27.25
CA TYR A 274 -47.72 -24.88 -26.34
C TYR A 274 -48.21 -23.54 -26.88
N TYR A 275 -48.63 -22.68 -25.95
CA TYR A 275 -49.09 -21.32 -26.22
C TYR A 275 -48.55 -20.37 -25.18
N PHE A 276 -47.88 -19.30 -25.61
CA PHE A 276 -47.41 -18.22 -24.74
C PHE A 276 -47.80 -16.85 -25.31
N THR A 277 -48.16 -15.94 -24.42
CA THR A 277 -48.63 -14.59 -24.73
C THR A 277 -47.97 -13.58 -23.79
N GLY A 278 -47.65 -12.40 -24.30
CA GLY A 278 -46.93 -11.36 -23.57
C GLY A 278 -47.35 -9.96 -23.98
N LYS A 279 -46.84 -8.96 -23.28
CA LYS A 279 -47.16 -7.56 -23.56
C LYS A 279 -46.24 -7.01 -24.65
N ASN A 280 -46.83 -6.49 -25.73
CA ASN A 280 -46.14 -5.90 -26.88
C ASN A 280 -45.22 -6.89 -27.66
N VAL A 281 -45.51 -8.19 -27.56
CA VAL A 281 -44.83 -9.29 -28.27
C VAL A 281 -45.88 -10.17 -28.93
N ASP A 282 -45.53 -10.87 -30.02
CA ASP A 282 -46.47 -11.74 -30.74
C ASP A 282 -46.74 -13.05 -29.96
N ASP A 283 -47.95 -13.59 -30.09
CA ASP A 283 -48.35 -14.83 -29.41
C ASP A 283 -47.65 -16.06 -30.01
N ILE A 284 -46.83 -16.73 -29.19
CA ILE A 284 -46.13 -17.96 -29.57
C ILE A 284 -47.12 -19.12 -29.54
N ASN A 285 -47.36 -19.70 -30.71
CA ASN A 285 -48.21 -20.89 -30.89
C ASN A 285 -47.32 -21.98 -31.50
N GLY A 286 -47.22 -23.15 -30.86
CA GLY A 286 -46.23 -24.16 -31.26
C GLY A 286 -46.58 -25.59 -30.93
N VAL A 287 -45.90 -26.51 -31.62
CA VAL A 287 -46.05 -27.96 -31.44
C VAL A 287 -44.73 -28.57 -30.97
N LYS A 288 -44.84 -29.58 -30.10
CA LYS A 288 -43.71 -30.39 -29.63
C LYS A 288 -43.95 -31.88 -29.87
N ALA A 289 -42.88 -32.60 -30.21
CA ALA A 289 -42.84 -34.05 -30.27
C ALA A 289 -41.59 -34.52 -29.54
N ARG A 290 -41.71 -35.50 -28.65
CA ARG A 290 -40.60 -35.97 -27.80
C ARG A 290 -40.57 -37.49 -27.75
N VAL A 291 -39.37 -38.06 -27.85
CA VAL A 291 -39.11 -39.49 -27.67
C VAL A 291 -38.19 -39.65 -26.48
N GLU A 292 -38.56 -40.52 -25.54
CA GLU A 292 -37.85 -40.80 -24.29
C GLU A 292 -37.45 -42.29 -24.28
N LEU A 293 -36.18 -42.57 -24.02
CA LEU A 293 -35.62 -43.93 -23.95
C LEU A 293 -34.91 -44.14 -22.61
N GLU A 294 -35.47 -45.01 -21.79
CA GLU A 294 -34.95 -45.39 -20.48
C GLU A 294 -33.98 -46.58 -20.62
N LEU A 295 -32.72 -46.30 -20.93
CA LEU A 295 -31.66 -47.31 -21.14
C LEU A 295 -31.37 -48.14 -19.88
N SER A 296 -31.69 -47.61 -18.70
CA SER A 296 -31.71 -48.30 -17.40
C SER A 296 -32.40 -47.41 -16.37
N SER A 297 -32.69 -47.93 -15.17
CA SER A 297 -33.15 -47.13 -14.02
C SER A 297 -32.16 -46.03 -13.54
N THR A 298 -30.98 -45.91 -14.17
CA THR A 298 -29.97 -44.88 -13.90
C THR A 298 -29.71 -43.97 -15.10
N VAL A 299 -30.20 -44.30 -16.30
CA VAL A 299 -29.87 -43.55 -17.53
C VAL A 299 -31.11 -43.39 -18.41
N THR A 300 -31.53 -42.14 -18.60
CA THR A 300 -32.62 -41.76 -19.51
C THR A 300 -32.05 -40.85 -20.59
N THR A 301 -32.38 -41.10 -21.86
CA THR A 301 -32.09 -40.20 -22.98
C THR A 301 -33.39 -39.73 -23.62
N ASN A 302 -33.38 -38.54 -24.21
CA ASN A 302 -34.53 -38.04 -24.96
C ASN A 302 -34.11 -37.28 -26.23
N LEU A 303 -35.05 -37.19 -27.16
CA LEU A 303 -34.98 -36.38 -28.37
C LEU A 303 -36.27 -35.57 -28.45
N GLN A 304 -36.17 -34.25 -28.50
CA GLN A 304 -37.32 -33.34 -28.52
C GLN A 304 -37.26 -32.43 -29.74
N PHE A 305 -38.26 -32.51 -30.59
CA PHE A 305 -38.51 -31.60 -31.70
C PHE A 305 -39.55 -30.56 -31.29
N THR A 306 -39.31 -29.28 -31.55
CA THR A 306 -40.32 -28.21 -31.38
C THR A 306 -40.35 -27.28 -32.58
N HIS A 307 -41.52 -26.72 -32.87
CA HIS A 307 -41.71 -25.76 -33.96
C HIS A 307 -42.76 -24.70 -33.60
N ASP A 308 -42.34 -23.44 -33.68
CA ASP A 308 -43.17 -22.23 -33.58
C ASP A 308 -42.54 -21.09 -34.42
N ASN A 309 -43.23 -19.95 -34.52
CA ASN A 309 -42.78 -18.83 -35.36
C ASN A 309 -41.68 -17.94 -34.74
N THR A 310 -41.41 -18.06 -33.44
CA THR A 310 -40.53 -17.15 -32.69
C THR A 310 -39.15 -17.78 -32.46
N PHE A 311 -39.13 -19.01 -31.97
CA PHE A 311 -37.91 -19.81 -31.80
C PHE A 311 -37.58 -20.68 -33.01
N GLY A 312 -38.54 -20.87 -33.93
CA GLY A 312 -38.35 -21.67 -35.14
C GLY A 312 -38.35 -23.18 -34.91
N THR A 313 -37.83 -23.92 -35.90
CA THR A 313 -37.71 -25.38 -35.85
C THR A 313 -36.47 -25.81 -35.10
N ASN A 314 -36.64 -26.48 -33.96
CA ASN A 314 -35.57 -26.89 -33.06
C ASN A 314 -35.56 -28.40 -32.79
N LEU A 315 -34.37 -28.95 -32.53
CA LEU A 315 -34.17 -30.35 -32.19
C LEU A 315 -33.15 -30.47 -31.04
N MET A 316 -33.66 -30.79 -29.85
CA MET A 316 -32.93 -30.89 -28.59
C MET A 316 -32.62 -32.36 -28.27
N VAL A 317 -31.41 -32.65 -27.77
CA VAL A 317 -30.96 -34.00 -27.39
C VAL A 317 -30.61 -34.04 -25.91
N GLY A 318 -31.40 -34.76 -25.12
CA GLY A 318 -31.20 -34.91 -23.68
C GLY A 318 -30.51 -36.21 -23.28
N ALA A 319 -29.57 -36.13 -22.34
CA ALA A 319 -29.04 -37.28 -21.60
C ALA A 319 -29.02 -36.98 -20.09
N GLN A 320 -29.62 -37.85 -19.29
CA GLN A 320 -29.86 -37.66 -17.86
C GLN A 320 -29.46 -38.91 -17.07
N LEU A 321 -28.81 -38.69 -15.93
CA LEU A 321 -28.39 -39.71 -14.97
C LEU A 321 -29.24 -39.61 -13.71
N ASN A 322 -29.95 -40.68 -13.37
CA ASN A 322 -30.79 -40.78 -12.17
C ASN A 322 -29.99 -41.43 -11.02
N LEU A 323 -29.68 -40.64 -10.00
CA LEU A 323 -28.83 -40.95 -8.86
C LEU A 323 -29.70 -41.10 -7.59
N PRO A 324 -29.99 -42.33 -7.12
CA PRO A 324 -30.84 -42.51 -5.95
C PRO A 324 -30.08 -42.33 -4.63
N PHE A 325 -30.68 -41.61 -3.68
CA PHE A 325 -30.12 -41.45 -2.33
C PHE A 325 -30.57 -42.62 -1.43
N GLY A 326 -30.14 -43.82 -1.81
CA GLY A 326 -30.48 -45.09 -1.18
C GLY A 326 -29.64 -46.24 -1.73
N LYS A 327 -29.99 -47.49 -1.40
CA LYS A 327 -29.27 -48.68 -1.90
C LYS A 327 -29.54 -48.98 -3.38
N SER A 328 -30.60 -48.41 -3.93
CA SER A 328 -31.20 -48.74 -5.22
C SER A 328 -32.18 -47.63 -5.61
N ASN A 329 -32.51 -47.50 -6.90
CA ASN A 329 -33.52 -46.54 -7.35
C ASN A 329 -34.92 -47.03 -6.93
N PRO A 330 -35.75 -46.22 -6.23
CA PRO A 330 -37.15 -46.55 -5.95
C PRO A 330 -37.91 -47.10 -7.16
N ALA A 331 -37.71 -46.53 -8.35
CA ALA A 331 -38.28 -47.00 -9.61
C ALA A 331 -37.99 -48.48 -9.91
N SER A 332 -36.79 -48.99 -9.60
CA SER A 332 -36.44 -50.40 -9.86
C SER A 332 -36.98 -51.37 -8.79
N GLN A 333 -37.47 -50.85 -7.67
CA GLN A 333 -38.08 -51.60 -6.56
C GLN A 333 -39.60 -51.47 -6.47
N TRP A 334 -40.23 -50.65 -7.32
CA TRP A 334 -41.68 -50.50 -7.44
C TRP A 334 -42.36 -51.80 -7.88
N ARG A 335 -43.38 -52.27 -7.16
CA ARG A 335 -44.08 -53.54 -7.43
C ARG A 335 -45.62 -53.46 -7.35
N GLU A 336 -46.14 -52.25 -7.29
CA GLU A 336 -47.58 -51.95 -7.26
C GLU A 336 -48.21 -52.07 -8.67
N ASP A 337 -49.55 -52.13 -8.73
CA ASP A 337 -50.33 -52.21 -9.98
C ASP A 337 -50.41 -50.88 -10.74
N ALA A 338 -50.22 -49.74 -10.07
CA ALA A 338 -50.12 -48.42 -10.69
C ALA A 338 -48.74 -48.20 -11.37
N PRO A 339 -48.66 -47.40 -12.46
CA PRO A 339 -47.40 -47.03 -13.09
C PRO A 339 -46.41 -46.35 -12.14
N ASN A 340 -45.11 -46.49 -12.40
CA ASN A 340 -44.03 -45.93 -11.57
C ASN A 340 -44.19 -44.41 -11.31
N PRO A 341 -44.42 -43.97 -10.05
CA PRO A 341 -44.65 -42.56 -9.72
C PRO A 341 -43.36 -41.77 -9.45
N PHE A 342 -42.18 -42.40 -9.44
CA PHE A 342 -40.90 -41.77 -9.07
C PHE A 342 -40.21 -41.02 -10.23
N ARG A 343 -40.99 -40.48 -11.18
CA ARG A 343 -40.50 -39.67 -12.31
C ARG A 343 -40.58 -38.18 -11.97
N TYR A 344 -39.59 -37.40 -12.41
CA TYR A 344 -39.60 -35.94 -12.27
C TYR A 344 -40.75 -35.33 -13.08
N VAL A 345 -41.27 -34.19 -12.61
CA VAL A 345 -42.28 -33.42 -13.35
C VAL A 345 -41.65 -32.84 -14.62
N GLU A 346 -42.17 -33.17 -15.79
CA GLU A 346 -41.63 -32.64 -17.06
C GLU A 346 -42.32 -31.32 -17.42
N ARG A 347 -41.52 -30.25 -17.39
CA ARG A 347 -41.89 -28.84 -17.59
C ARG A 347 -40.71 -28.10 -18.18
N ASN A 348 -40.91 -26.89 -18.69
CA ASN A 348 -39.77 -26.06 -19.07
C ASN A 348 -38.95 -25.63 -17.83
N TYR A 349 -37.65 -25.43 -18.03
CA TYR A 349 -36.74 -25.00 -16.95
C TYR A 349 -36.60 -23.48 -16.89
N ASN A 350 -36.68 -22.79 -18.04
CA ASN A 350 -36.51 -21.35 -18.13
C ASN A 350 -37.85 -20.61 -18.28
N VAL A 351 -37.88 -19.35 -17.86
CA VAL A 351 -38.99 -18.45 -18.14
C VAL A 351 -39.01 -18.18 -19.66
N ILE A 352 -40.18 -18.24 -20.29
CA ILE A 352 -40.30 -17.86 -21.71
C ILE A 352 -40.22 -16.35 -21.82
N VAL A 353 -39.26 -15.87 -22.60
CA VAL A 353 -39.01 -14.43 -22.83
C VAL A 353 -38.83 -14.21 -24.33
N ASP A 354 -39.61 -13.28 -24.89
CA ASP A 354 -39.39 -12.78 -26.25
C ASP A 354 -38.65 -11.43 -26.21
N ARG A 355 -37.96 -11.07 -27.30
CA ARG A 355 -37.08 -9.90 -27.41
C ARG A 355 -37.54 -8.97 -28.53
N THR A 356 -38.12 -7.81 -28.19
CA THR A 356 -38.36 -6.74 -29.16
C THR A 356 -37.11 -5.88 -29.37
N VAL A 357 -37.02 -5.29 -30.57
CA VAL A 357 -35.97 -4.32 -30.92
C VAL A 357 -36.65 -3.01 -31.31
N ASP A 358 -36.59 -2.04 -30.41
CA ASP A 358 -37.13 -0.70 -30.63
C ASP A 358 -36.07 0.15 -31.33
N PHE A 359 -36.31 0.55 -32.58
CA PHE A 359 -35.40 1.39 -33.38
C PHE A 359 -35.96 2.80 -33.56
N GLU A 360 -35.35 3.78 -32.89
CA GLU A 360 -35.65 5.20 -33.06
C GLU A 360 -34.60 5.84 -33.97
N SER A 361 -34.98 6.17 -35.21
CA SER A 361 -34.11 6.89 -36.16
C SER A 361 -34.33 8.41 -36.08
N GLY A 362 -33.26 9.19 -36.04
CA GLY A 362 -33.30 10.65 -36.07
C GLY A 362 -33.62 11.29 -34.72
N VAL A 363 -33.23 10.62 -33.63
CA VAL A 363 -33.35 11.15 -32.26
C VAL A 363 -32.52 12.43 -32.15
N VAL A 364 -33.16 13.53 -31.75
CA VAL A 364 -32.48 14.81 -31.52
C VAL A 364 -31.64 14.70 -30.25
N ALA A 365 -30.33 14.91 -30.36
CA ALA A 365 -29.44 14.94 -29.20
C ALA A 365 -29.81 16.10 -28.26
N ARG A 366 -29.87 15.82 -26.95
CA ARG A 366 -30.24 16.78 -25.91
C ARG A 366 -29.22 16.86 -24.78
N ASP A 367 -29.01 18.06 -24.26
CA ASP A 367 -28.19 18.31 -23.06
C ASP A 367 -28.85 17.71 -21.81
N ALA A 368 -28.12 17.72 -20.68
CA ALA A 368 -28.62 17.20 -19.40
C ALA A 368 -29.91 17.89 -18.90
N ASN A 369 -30.21 19.09 -19.37
CA ASN A 369 -31.40 19.88 -19.03
C ASN A 369 -32.59 19.59 -19.97
N GLY A 370 -32.39 18.83 -21.05
CA GLY A 370 -33.39 18.50 -22.06
C GLY A 370 -33.44 19.47 -23.26
N ASN A 371 -32.56 20.46 -23.33
CA ASN A 371 -32.44 21.35 -24.49
C ASN A 371 -31.83 20.57 -25.66
N ALA A 372 -32.28 20.82 -26.89
CA ALA A 372 -31.61 20.25 -28.06
C ALA A 372 -30.19 20.83 -28.22
N PHE A 373 -29.26 20.03 -28.75
CA PHE A 373 -27.98 20.56 -29.24
C PHE A 373 -28.23 21.33 -30.54
N VAL A 374 -28.15 22.66 -30.44
CA VAL A 374 -28.21 23.61 -31.56
C VAL A 374 -26.77 23.84 -32.01
N VAL A 375 -26.45 23.29 -33.16
CA VAL A 375 -25.10 23.25 -33.73
C VAL A 375 -24.94 24.37 -34.74
N GLY A 376 -24.00 25.28 -34.48
CA GLY A 376 -23.46 26.19 -35.47
C GLY A 376 -22.21 25.56 -36.08
N GLN A 377 -22.22 25.26 -37.37
CA GLN A 377 -21.03 24.90 -38.12
C GLN A 377 -20.23 26.17 -38.45
N ILE A 378 -18.92 26.18 -38.20
CA ILE A 378 -18.01 27.29 -38.52
C ILE A 378 -16.87 26.78 -39.41
N ASP A 379 -16.58 27.55 -40.47
CA ASP A 379 -15.56 27.25 -41.48
C ASP A 379 -15.00 28.58 -42.00
N SER A 380 -13.85 29.03 -41.49
CA SER A 380 -13.34 30.37 -41.86
C SER A 380 -12.74 30.45 -43.26
N THR A 381 -12.89 29.40 -44.08
CA THR A 381 -12.62 29.45 -45.52
C THR A 381 -13.82 29.98 -46.34
N VAL A 382 -15.02 30.06 -45.74
CA VAL A 382 -16.21 30.65 -46.39
C VAL A 382 -16.39 32.14 -46.07
N GLY A 383 -17.18 32.83 -46.90
CA GLY A 383 -17.59 34.21 -46.63
C GLY A 383 -18.80 34.29 -45.68
N ALA A 384 -18.97 35.45 -45.05
CA ALA A 384 -20.12 35.73 -44.18
C ALA A 384 -21.46 35.67 -44.94
N GLY A 385 -22.53 35.31 -44.21
CA GLY A 385 -23.90 35.17 -44.71
C GLY A 385 -24.50 33.76 -44.63
N GLY A 386 -23.76 32.78 -44.12
CA GLY A 386 -24.22 31.39 -43.99
C GLY A 386 -25.28 31.17 -42.90
N THR A 387 -25.87 29.98 -42.86
CA THR A 387 -26.92 29.57 -41.90
C THR A 387 -26.44 28.68 -40.76
N GLY A 388 -25.16 28.28 -40.76
CA GLY A 388 -24.56 27.38 -39.77
C GLY A 388 -24.83 25.89 -40.01
N ALA A 389 -25.34 25.53 -41.19
CA ALA A 389 -25.59 24.15 -41.58
C ALA A 389 -24.36 23.49 -42.22
N VAL A 390 -24.34 22.17 -42.34
CA VAL A 390 -23.21 21.41 -42.93
C VAL A 390 -22.84 21.88 -44.34
N ASN A 391 -23.81 22.26 -45.16
CA ASN A 391 -23.56 22.71 -46.54
C ASN A 391 -23.46 24.24 -46.66
N ASP A 392 -23.56 24.97 -45.54
CA ASP A 392 -23.66 26.43 -45.48
C ASP A 392 -23.24 26.94 -44.07
N PRO A 393 -21.95 26.78 -43.69
CA PRO A 393 -21.43 27.16 -42.37
C PRO A 393 -21.32 28.67 -42.22
N PHE A 394 -21.15 29.13 -40.98
CA PHE A 394 -20.73 30.50 -40.67
C PHE A 394 -19.23 30.69 -40.94
N GLY A 395 -18.82 31.91 -41.32
CA GLY A 395 -17.41 32.26 -41.49
C GLY A 395 -16.68 32.53 -40.17
N SER A 396 -17.41 32.79 -39.09
CA SER A 396 -16.85 33.08 -37.75
C SER A 396 -17.74 32.61 -36.60
N VAL A 397 -17.16 32.50 -35.41
CA VAL A 397 -17.88 32.19 -34.16
C VAL A 397 -18.78 33.34 -33.74
N ALA A 398 -18.33 34.59 -33.87
CA ALA A 398 -19.16 35.76 -33.59
C ALA A 398 -20.40 35.83 -34.52
N GLU A 399 -20.24 35.44 -35.80
CA GLU A 399 -21.37 35.32 -36.72
C GLU A 399 -22.36 34.24 -36.26
N ALA A 400 -21.87 33.07 -35.86
CA ALA A 400 -22.70 31.99 -35.35
C ALA A 400 -23.49 32.40 -34.08
N GLN A 401 -22.82 33.06 -33.13
CA GLN A 401 -23.43 33.55 -31.90
C GLN A 401 -24.47 34.67 -32.13
N ALA A 402 -24.28 35.51 -33.16
CA ALA A 402 -25.21 36.58 -33.50
C ALA A 402 -26.46 36.07 -34.27
N ASN A 403 -26.28 35.11 -35.17
CA ASN A 403 -27.31 34.71 -36.14
C ASN A 403 -28.06 33.42 -35.77
N LEU A 404 -27.47 32.49 -34.99
CA LEU A 404 -28.12 31.24 -34.61
C LEU A 404 -28.63 31.27 -33.17
N THR A 405 -29.92 31.62 -33.02
CA THR A 405 -30.60 31.70 -31.71
C THR A 405 -30.48 30.39 -30.93
N GLY A 406 -29.86 30.43 -29.76
CA GLY A 406 -29.72 29.29 -28.85
C GLY A 406 -28.56 28.33 -29.16
N VAL A 407 -27.61 28.71 -30.03
CA VAL A 407 -26.42 27.90 -30.36
C VAL A 407 -25.63 27.52 -29.10
N ASN A 408 -25.56 26.23 -28.80
CA ASN A 408 -24.87 25.67 -27.63
C ASN A 408 -23.70 24.74 -28.02
N LEU A 409 -23.59 24.34 -29.29
CA LEU A 409 -22.41 23.69 -29.86
C LEU A 409 -21.90 24.48 -31.08
N LEU A 410 -20.77 25.16 -30.90
CA LEU A 410 -19.99 25.79 -31.96
C LEU A 410 -18.99 24.74 -32.48
N PHE A 411 -19.21 24.20 -33.68
CA PHE A 411 -18.37 23.15 -34.26
C PHE A 411 -17.51 23.72 -35.40
N VAL A 412 -16.21 23.85 -35.15
CA VAL A 412 -15.25 24.50 -36.05
C VAL A 412 -14.50 23.46 -36.87
N ARG A 413 -14.49 23.60 -38.20
CA ARG A 413 -13.91 22.59 -39.10
C ARG A 413 -12.39 22.57 -39.14
N SER A 414 -11.86 21.38 -39.41
CA SER A 414 -10.42 21.16 -39.60
C SER A 414 -9.86 22.08 -40.68
N GLY A 415 -8.70 22.69 -40.41
CA GLY A 415 -8.10 23.72 -41.27
C GLY A 415 -8.63 25.15 -41.10
N SER A 416 -9.69 25.39 -40.32
CA SER A 416 -10.14 26.76 -40.02
C SER A 416 -9.07 27.53 -39.23
N VAL A 417 -8.90 28.81 -39.58
CA VAL A 417 -8.10 29.78 -38.81
C VAL A 417 -9.01 30.93 -38.38
N LEU A 418 -9.26 31.05 -37.08
CA LEU A 418 -10.08 32.10 -36.47
C LEU A 418 -9.17 33.23 -35.97
N ASN A 419 -9.49 34.48 -36.29
CA ASN A 419 -8.70 35.67 -35.97
C ASN A 419 -9.51 36.72 -35.17
N GLU A 420 -10.43 36.23 -34.34
CA GLU A 420 -11.38 37.00 -33.53
C GLU A 420 -11.23 36.64 -32.03
N GLN A 421 -11.59 37.57 -31.13
CA GLN A 421 -11.79 37.23 -29.71
C GLN A 421 -13.09 36.45 -29.56
N ILE A 422 -13.04 35.28 -28.91
CA ILE A 422 -14.23 34.46 -28.66
C ILE A 422 -14.67 34.63 -27.21
N THR A 423 -15.94 34.96 -26.97
CA THR A 423 -16.54 34.95 -25.62
C THR A 423 -17.65 33.90 -25.57
N LEU A 424 -17.48 32.84 -24.78
CA LEU A 424 -18.45 31.76 -24.68
C LEU A 424 -19.58 32.10 -23.71
N ALA A 425 -20.82 31.84 -24.12
CA ALA A 425 -21.97 31.90 -23.22
C ALA A 425 -21.96 30.73 -22.21
N ASN A 426 -22.68 30.88 -21.10
CA ASN A 426 -22.82 29.81 -20.11
C ASN A 426 -23.37 28.53 -20.76
N GLY A 427 -22.72 27.38 -20.50
CA GLY A 427 -23.06 26.08 -21.08
C GLY A 427 -22.68 25.89 -22.56
N GLN A 428 -22.09 26.88 -23.22
CA GLN A 428 -21.72 26.80 -24.63
C GLN A 428 -20.41 26.01 -24.84
N GLN A 429 -20.40 25.12 -25.83
CA GLN A 429 -19.24 24.31 -26.20
C GLN A 429 -18.65 24.80 -27.53
N LEU A 430 -17.33 24.98 -27.57
CA LEU A 430 -16.53 25.28 -28.76
C LEU A 430 -15.64 24.08 -29.07
N ILE A 431 -15.95 23.33 -30.12
CA ILE A 431 -15.31 22.05 -30.42
C ILE A 431 -14.70 22.08 -31.81
N GLY A 432 -13.41 21.77 -31.92
CA GLY A 432 -12.72 21.58 -33.18
C GLY A 432 -12.97 20.18 -33.76
N GLU A 433 -13.15 20.12 -35.09
CA GLU A 433 -13.15 18.85 -35.80
C GLU A 433 -11.77 18.19 -35.75
N GLY A 434 -11.73 16.86 -35.63
CA GLY A 434 -10.51 16.08 -35.40
C GLY A 434 -10.21 15.81 -33.93
N ALA A 435 -10.84 16.52 -32.98
CA ALA A 435 -10.61 16.40 -31.53
C ALA A 435 -10.99 15.04 -30.89
N GLY A 436 -11.55 14.10 -31.66
CA GLY A 436 -12.17 12.86 -31.13
C GLY A 436 -13.36 13.08 -30.19
N ALA A 437 -13.88 14.32 -30.12
CA ALA A 437 -14.76 14.75 -29.04
C ALA A 437 -16.14 14.08 -29.07
N SER A 438 -16.55 13.58 -27.91
CA SER A 438 -17.94 13.22 -27.62
C SER A 438 -18.67 14.31 -26.86
N ILE A 439 -20.00 14.22 -26.84
CA ILE A 439 -20.91 14.96 -25.96
C ILE A 439 -21.72 13.97 -25.10
N ALA A 440 -22.23 14.43 -23.95
CA ALA A 440 -23.21 13.69 -23.18
C ALA A 440 -24.62 13.98 -23.70
N VAL A 441 -25.43 12.94 -23.88
CA VAL A 441 -26.81 13.00 -24.39
C VAL A 441 -27.76 12.43 -23.34
N GLN A 442 -28.73 13.24 -22.92
CA GLN A 442 -29.72 12.88 -21.90
C GLN A 442 -30.48 11.60 -22.27
N GLY A 443 -30.42 10.60 -21.39
CA GLY A 443 -31.06 9.28 -21.58
C GLY A 443 -30.26 8.29 -22.43
N TYR A 444 -29.20 8.72 -23.11
CA TYR A 444 -28.49 7.91 -24.13
C TYR A 444 -26.98 7.73 -23.89
N GLY A 445 -26.40 8.37 -22.88
CA GLY A 445 -24.98 8.24 -22.55
C GLY A 445 -24.10 9.19 -23.36
N THR A 446 -22.94 8.74 -23.84
CA THR A 446 -22.04 9.54 -24.69
C THR A 446 -22.29 9.30 -26.17
N LEU A 447 -22.24 10.36 -26.97
CA LEU A 447 -22.33 10.34 -28.42
C LEU A 447 -21.06 10.98 -29.00
N ALA A 448 -20.33 10.24 -29.83
CA ALA A 448 -19.19 10.79 -30.59
C ALA A 448 -19.71 11.80 -31.63
N LEU A 449 -19.04 12.94 -31.79
CA LEU A 449 -19.43 13.92 -32.80
C LEU A 449 -19.07 13.42 -34.22
N PRO A 450 -19.92 13.68 -35.24
CA PRO A 450 -19.64 13.28 -36.62
C PRO A 450 -18.40 14.01 -37.17
N THR A 451 -17.56 13.29 -37.92
CA THR A 451 -16.55 13.88 -38.80
C THR A 451 -17.13 14.05 -40.20
N LEU A 452 -16.82 15.15 -40.89
CA LEU A 452 -17.44 15.50 -42.18
C LEU A 452 -16.80 14.82 -43.40
N GLY A 453 -15.80 13.96 -43.18
CA GLY A 453 -15.34 12.97 -44.15
C GLY A 453 -13.98 13.25 -44.81
N PRO A 454 -13.54 12.36 -45.72
CA PRO A 454 -12.15 12.24 -46.15
C PRO A 454 -11.67 13.31 -47.16
N GLY A 455 -12.14 14.55 -47.03
CA GLY A 455 -11.42 15.74 -47.51
C GLY A 455 -10.39 16.24 -46.48
N GLY A 456 -10.64 16.04 -45.19
CA GLY A 456 -9.78 16.48 -44.06
C GLY A 456 -8.47 15.71 -43.89
N GLY A 457 -7.91 15.12 -44.96
CA GLY A 457 -6.70 14.30 -44.92
C GLY A 457 -5.38 15.08 -44.98
N GLY A 458 -5.37 16.37 -44.62
CA GLY A 458 -4.18 17.22 -44.79
C GLY A 458 -4.29 18.68 -44.33
N ALA A 459 -5.33 19.05 -43.58
CA ALA A 459 -5.44 20.35 -42.90
C ALA A 459 -5.44 20.12 -41.39
N GLY A 460 -4.83 21.01 -40.62
CA GLY A 460 -4.55 20.78 -39.19
C GLY A 460 -5.77 20.89 -38.27
N THR A 461 -5.51 20.67 -36.98
CA THR A 461 -6.38 21.10 -35.87
C THR A 461 -6.80 22.56 -36.08
N PRO A 462 -8.07 22.95 -35.85
CA PRO A 462 -8.52 24.33 -35.98
C PRO A 462 -7.67 25.29 -35.12
N ILE A 463 -7.33 26.44 -35.70
CA ILE A 463 -6.37 27.39 -35.11
C ILE A 463 -7.11 28.68 -34.70
N ILE A 464 -6.83 29.19 -33.50
CA ILE A 464 -7.15 30.57 -33.11
C ILE A 464 -5.84 31.36 -33.15
N GLN A 465 -5.74 32.38 -34.02
CA GLN A 465 -4.46 33.02 -34.37
C GLN A 465 -4.51 34.54 -34.39
N GLY A 466 -3.45 35.17 -33.88
CA GLY A 466 -3.17 36.60 -34.13
C GLY A 466 -4.08 37.58 -33.39
N VAL A 467 -4.78 37.10 -32.36
CA VAL A 467 -5.71 37.91 -31.56
C VAL A 467 -4.94 38.81 -30.60
N ALA A 468 -5.41 40.05 -30.42
CA ALA A 468 -4.93 40.96 -29.37
C ALA A 468 -5.97 41.04 -28.25
N GLY A 469 -5.54 40.96 -26.99
CA GLY A 469 -6.40 40.64 -25.85
C GLY A 469 -6.70 39.13 -25.74
N PRO A 470 -7.55 38.71 -24.79
CA PRO A 470 -7.88 37.31 -24.55
C PRO A 470 -8.41 36.60 -25.80
N ALA A 471 -7.78 35.49 -26.22
CA ALA A 471 -8.23 34.75 -27.39
C ALA A 471 -9.58 34.05 -27.14
N VAL A 472 -9.78 33.48 -25.95
CA VAL A 472 -11.07 32.93 -25.48
C VAL A 472 -11.39 33.39 -24.06
N THR A 473 -12.60 33.91 -23.86
CA THR A 473 -13.19 34.18 -22.55
C THR A 473 -14.28 33.14 -22.25
N LEU A 474 -14.18 32.45 -21.11
CA LEU A 474 -15.08 31.38 -20.69
C LEU A 474 -16.31 31.90 -19.95
N GLY A 475 -17.47 31.29 -20.24
CA GLY A 475 -18.66 31.35 -19.38
C GLY A 475 -18.72 30.19 -18.39
N SER A 476 -19.72 30.20 -17.52
CA SER A 476 -19.96 29.12 -16.55
C SER A 476 -20.48 27.85 -17.25
N GLY A 477 -19.84 26.71 -17.01
CA GLY A 477 -20.13 25.45 -17.68
C GLY A 477 -19.75 25.41 -19.16
N SER A 478 -18.96 26.38 -19.66
CA SER A 478 -18.48 26.36 -21.04
C SER A 478 -17.42 25.29 -21.26
N ARG A 479 -17.30 24.79 -22.50
CA ARG A 479 -16.26 23.84 -22.91
C ARG A 479 -15.52 24.34 -24.13
N ILE A 480 -14.21 24.14 -24.18
CA ILE A 480 -13.41 24.24 -25.39
C ILE A 480 -12.62 22.94 -25.58
N ALA A 481 -12.59 22.39 -26.80
CA ALA A 481 -11.80 21.21 -27.09
C ALA A 481 -11.23 21.15 -28.51
N GLY A 482 -9.97 20.72 -28.65
CA GLY A 482 -9.33 20.43 -29.95
C GLY A 482 -8.94 21.66 -30.76
N PHE A 483 -8.12 22.54 -30.20
CA PHE A 483 -7.64 23.75 -30.87
C PHE A 483 -6.13 23.93 -30.71
N THR A 484 -5.52 24.63 -31.65
CA THR A 484 -4.22 25.28 -31.46
C THR A 484 -4.44 26.78 -31.31
N ILE A 485 -4.03 27.38 -30.20
CA ILE A 485 -4.09 28.82 -29.97
C ILE A 485 -2.69 29.39 -30.16
N ASN A 486 -2.50 30.33 -31.08
CA ASN A 486 -1.18 30.67 -31.62
C ASN A 486 -0.95 32.18 -31.84
N ASN A 487 0.22 32.71 -31.48
CA ASN A 487 0.59 34.13 -31.68
C ASN A 487 -0.43 35.11 -31.08
N ILE A 488 -0.69 35.01 -29.78
CA ILE A 488 -1.70 35.85 -29.09
C ILE A 488 -1.02 37.00 -28.36
N THR A 489 -1.49 38.23 -28.56
CA THR A 489 -1.04 39.43 -27.84
C THR A 489 -1.92 39.66 -26.60
N GLY A 490 -1.80 38.77 -25.61
CA GLY A 490 -2.64 38.70 -24.43
C GLY A 490 -2.64 37.30 -23.82
N ASP A 491 -3.53 37.07 -22.86
CA ASP A 491 -3.79 35.72 -22.35
C ASP A 491 -4.46 34.84 -23.43
N ALA A 492 -4.21 33.53 -23.45
CA ALA A 492 -4.90 32.66 -24.41
C ALA A 492 -6.33 32.30 -23.97
N ILE A 493 -6.52 31.81 -22.72
CA ILE A 493 -7.86 31.53 -22.17
C ILE A 493 -8.03 32.22 -20.81
N VAL A 494 -9.14 32.93 -20.63
CA VAL A 494 -9.51 33.60 -19.36
C VAL A 494 -10.87 33.10 -18.86
N GLY A 495 -10.95 32.72 -17.59
CA GLY A 495 -12.19 32.45 -16.88
C GLY A 495 -12.26 33.27 -15.59
N SER A 496 -13.23 34.18 -15.47
CA SER A 496 -13.34 35.08 -14.31
C SER A 496 -14.74 35.00 -13.67
N GLY A 497 -14.81 34.63 -12.39
CA GLY A 497 -16.07 34.48 -11.65
C GLY A 497 -16.99 33.35 -12.15
N ILE A 498 -16.44 32.38 -12.89
CA ILE A 498 -17.20 31.29 -13.51
C ILE A 498 -17.56 30.18 -12.53
N ASN A 499 -18.65 29.45 -12.82
CA ASN A 499 -18.97 28.18 -12.18
C ASN A 499 -18.80 27.03 -13.19
N GLY A 500 -17.69 26.30 -13.05
CA GLY A 500 -17.26 25.19 -13.89
C GLY A 500 -16.83 25.57 -15.32
N ALA A 501 -15.97 24.74 -15.90
CA ALA A 501 -15.54 24.81 -17.31
C ALA A 501 -14.80 23.52 -17.72
N SER A 502 -14.51 23.35 -19.01
CA SER A 502 -13.63 22.29 -19.50
C SER A 502 -12.76 22.79 -20.67
N VAL A 503 -11.46 22.52 -20.61
CA VAL A 503 -10.46 22.81 -21.64
C VAL A 503 -9.76 21.49 -21.94
N GLN A 504 -9.93 20.96 -23.15
CA GLN A 504 -9.50 19.59 -23.50
C GLN A 504 -8.71 19.54 -24.81
N ASN A 505 -7.54 18.90 -24.84
CA ASN A 505 -6.76 18.74 -26.08
C ASN A 505 -6.48 20.09 -26.77
N VAL A 506 -5.90 21.05 -26.04
CA VAL A 506 -5.57 22.40 -26.55
C VAL A 506 -4.07 22.66 -26.45
N SER A 507 -3.48 23.13 -27.55
CA SER A 507 -2.08 23.53 -27.66
C SER A 507 -1.98 25.06 -27.68
N PHE A 508 -1.06 25.62 -26.89
CA PHE A 508 -0.87 27.05 -26.65
C PHE A 508 0.54 27.47 -27.07
N ASN A 509 0.67 28.20 -28.17
CA ASN A 509 1.95 28.46 -28.82
C ASN A 509 2.18 29.98 -28.99
N ASN A 510 3.33 30.51 -28.57
CA ASN A 510 3.66 31.94 -28.74
C ASN A 510 2.58 32.88 -28.14
N ILE A 511 2.30 32.72 -26.85
CA ILE A 511 1.29 33.52 -26.12
C ILE A 511 2.02 34.63 -25.36
N SER A 512 1.67 35.91 -25.51
CA SER A 512 2.39 37.00 -24.83
C SER A 512 1.94 37.23 -23.38
N GLY A 513 0.76 36.76 -23.00
CA GLY A 513 0.24 36.73 -21.63
C GLY A 513 0.28 35.33 -21.04
N ASN A 514 -0.66 35.03 -20.14
CA ASN A 514 -0.80 33.71 -19.52
C ASN A 514 -1.39 32.70 -20.50
N GLY A 515 -1.04 31.42 -20.37
CA GLY A 515 -1.68 30.34 -21.14
C GLY A 515 -3.15 30.17 -20.74
N ILE A 516 -3.41 29.88 -19.47
CA ILE A 516 -4.76 29.88 -18.88
C ILE A 516 -4.76 30.73 -17.61
N ALA A 517 -5.72 31.65 -17.48
CA ALA A 517 -5.94 32.44 -16.27
C ALA A 517 -7.36 32.23 -15.71
N LEU A 518 -7.45 31.59 -14.54
CA LEU A 518 -8.69 31.36 -13.79
C LEU A 518 -8.72 32.22 -12.54
N THR A 519 -9.67 33.17 -12.47
CA THR A 519 -9.81 34.11 -11.34
C THR A 519 -11.16 33.94 -10.64
N ASN A 520 -11.15 33.76 -9.32
CA ASN A 520 -12.36 33.59 -8.50
C ASN A 520 -13.33 32.51 -9.03
N ALA A 521 -12.78 31.40 -9.53
CA ALA A 521 -13.57 30.33 -10.13
C ALA A 521 -14.22 29.42 -9.07
N THR A 522 -15.32 28.77 -9.43
CA THR A 522 -16.08 27.85 -8.57
C THR A 522 -16.56 26.63 -9.38
N GLY A 523 -17.13 25.61 -8.72
CA GLY A 523 -17.59 24.39 -9.42
C GLY A 523 -16.44 23.50 -9.89
N ASN A 524 -16.70 22.57 -10.81
CA ASN A 524 -15.67 21.64 -11.30
C ASN A 524 -15.06 22.13 -12.61
N ILE A 525 -13.73 22.13 -12.71
CA ILE A 525 -12.98 22.55 -13.90
C ILE A 525 -12.01 21.44 -14.33
N ASP A 526 -12.06 21.08 -15.60
CA ASP A 526 -11.22 20.06 -16.23
C ASP A 526 -10.28 20.70 -17.26
N LEU A 527 -8.97 20.49 -17.11
CA LEU A 527 -7.89 21.10 -17.88
C LEU A 527 -6.94 19.99 -18.41
N SER A 528 -7.43 19.14 -19.30
CA SER A 528 -6.77 17.87 -19.65
C SER A 528 -6.21 17.79 -21.08
N GLY A 529 -5.04 17.15 -21.22
CA GLY A 529 -4.37 17.00 -22.51
C GLY A 529 -3.85 18.32 -23.09
N LEU A 530 -3.32 19.19 -22.23
CA LEU A 530 -2.87 20.53 -22.63
C LEU A 530 -1.36 20.57 -22.92
N SER A 531 -0.96 21.34 -23.93
CA SER A 531 0.47 21.60 -24.19
C SER A 531 0.73 23.09 -24.36
N PHE A 532 1.71 23.61 -23.63
CA PHE A 532 2.12 25.02 -23.66
C PHE A 532 3.56 25.12 -24.17
N ASP A 533 3.78 25.96 -25.17
CA ASP A 533 5.06 26.23 -25.84
C ASP A 533 5.21 27.75 -26.00
N THR A 534 6.29 28.32 -25.47
CA THR A 534 6.63 29.75 -25.63
C THR A 534 5.52 30.66 -25.07
N ILE A 535 5.44 30.75 -23.74
CA ILE A 535 4.46 31.56 -23.01
C ILE A 535 5.15 32.77 -22.37
N GLY A 536 4.59 33.98 -22.48
CA GLY A 536 5.18 35.24 -22.00
C GLY A 536 4.76 35.63 -20.58
N GLY A 537 3.59 35.18 -20.13
CA GLY A 537 3.16 35.21 -18.74
C GLY A 537 3.39 33.86 -18.06
N ASN A 538 2.47 33.48 -17.16
CA ASN A 538 2.50 32.17 -16.51
C ASN A 538 1.83 31.10 -17.40
N GLY A 539 2.22 29.84 -17.26
CA GLY A 539 1.57 28.74 -17.98
C GLY A 539 0.11 28.57 -17.58
N LEU A 540 -0.11 28.27 -16.30
CA LEU A 540 -1.43 28.17 -15.67
C LEU A 540 -1.49 29.05 -14.40
N LEU A 541 -2.42 30.00 -14.37
CA LEU A 541 -2.71 30.85 -13.21
C LEU A 541 -4.10 30.50 -12.65
N ILE A 542 -4.15 30.12 -11.38
CA ILE A 542 -5.36 29.91 -10.57
C ILE A 542 -5.29 30.88 -9.39
N SER A 543 -6.22 31.85 -9.34
CA SER A 543 -6.17 32.93 -8.36
C SER A 543 -7.55 33.18 -7.72
N GLY A 544 -7.69 32.76 -6.46
CA GLY A 544 -8.92 32.90 -5.69
C GLY A 544 -10.07 31.99 -6.11
N GLY A 545 -11.14 31.99 -5.31
CA GLY A 545 -12.29 31.11 -5.51
C GLY A 545 -12.10 29.73 -4.88
N SER A 546 -13.01 28.82 -5.21
CA SER A 546 -13.17 27.50 -4.56
C SER A 546 -13.61 26.40 -5.53
N ALA A 547 -13.07 26.43 -6.74
CA ALA A 547 -13.26 25.36 -7.73
C ALA A 547 -12.56 24.06 -7.32
N ASN A 548 -13.06 22.94 -7.85
CA ASN A 548 -12.37 21.66 -7.87
C ASN A 548 -11.76 21.53 -9.28
N ILE A 549 -10.44 21.68 -9.41
CA ILE A 549 -9.72 21.75 -10.68
C ILE A 549 -8.90 20.48 -10.86
N THR A 550 -9.05 19.79 -11.99
CA THR A 550 -8.18 18.67 -12.40
C THR A 550 -7.40 19.06 -13.65
N ALA A 551 -6.07 18.94 -13.64
CA ALA A 551 -5.21 19.35 -14.74
C ALA A 551 -4.19 18.26 -15.14
N SER A 552 -4.02 18.05 -16.45
CA SER A 552 -2.93 17.28 -17.03
C SER A 552 -2.34 18.01 -18.23
N ALA A 553 -1.06 18.39 -18.12
CA ALA A 553 -0.44 19.39 -18.99
C ALA A 553 1.08 19.27 -19.05
N THR A 554 1.64 19.57 -20.23
CA THR A 554 3.08 19.80 -20.42
C THR A 554 3.34 21.27 -20.70
N PHE A 555 4.23 21.90 -19.93
CA PHE A 555 4.64 23.29 -20.10
C PHE A 555 6.10 23.34 -20.57
N GLN A 556 6.38 24.06 -21.64
CA GLN A 556 7.70 24.28 -22.19
C GLN A 556 7.92 25.78 -22.47
N ASP A 557 9.12 26.27 -22.13
CA ASP A 557 9.60 27.62 -22.47
C ASP A 557 8.62 28.73 -22.01
N VAL A 558 8.26 28.68 -20.72
CA VAL A 558 7.38 29.65 -20.05
C VAL A 558 8.25 30.78 -19.47
N THR A 559 7.89 32.04 -19.69
CA THR A 559 8.70 33.21 -19.25
C THR A 559 8.41 33.59 -17.80
N GLY A 560 7.15 33.42 -17.35
CA GLY A 560 6.76 33.56 -15.94
C GLY A 560 6.91 32.25 -15.15
N ASP A 561 6.07 32.09 -14.13
CA ASP A 561 5.95 30.82 -13.40
C ASP A 561 5.23 29.77 -14.27
N GLY A 562 5.63 28.50 -14.20
CA GLY A 562 4.95 27.41 -14.90
C GLY A 562 3.50 27.26 -14.45
N ILE A 563 3.30 27.07 -13.15
CA ILE A 563 1.98 26.97 -12.51
C ILE A 563 1.93 27.85 -11.25
N VAL A 564 0.88 28.66 -11.14
CA VAL A 564 0.55 29.46 -9.95
C VAL A 564 -0.82 29.04 -9.42
N VAL A 565 -0.88 28.64 -8.16
CA VAL A 565 -2.12 28.49 -7.40
C VAL A 565 -2.05 29.40 -6.19
N GLN A 566 -2.95 30.39 -6.10
CA GLN A 566 -2.87 31.41 -5.06
C GLN A 566 -4.22 31.86 -4.49
N ASN A 567 -4.24 32.21 -3.20
CA ASN A 567 -5.34 32.86 -2.49
C ASN A 567 -6.69 32.10 -2.55
N THR A 568 -6.68 30.78 -2.70
CA THR A 568 -7.90 29.96 -2.82
C THR A 568 -8.69 29.99 -1.51
N THR A 569 -10.01 30.12 -1.60
CA THR A 569 -10.91 30.21 -0.44
C THR A 569 -11.56 28.87 -0.07
N GLY A 570 -11.08 27.78 -0.68
CA GLY A 570 -11.56 26.41 -0.53
C GLY A 570 -11.39 25.65 -1.85
N GLY A 571 -12.13 24.55 -2.01
CA GLY A 571 -12.05 23.69 -3.20
C GLY A 571 -10.76 22.86 -3.23
N SER A 572 -10.35 22.43 -4.43
CA SER A 572 -9.12 21.68 -4.63
C SER A 572 -8.47 21.92 -5.99
N VAL A 573 -7.15 21.74 -6.07
CA VAL A 573 -6.41 21.65 -7.34
C VAL A 573 -5.67 20.32 -7.37
N THR A 574 -5.91 19.50 -8.40
CA THR A 574 -5.28 18.20 -8.61
C THR A 574 -4.51 18.22 -9.92
N LEU A 575 -3.18 18.09 -9.84
CA LEU A 575 -2.31 17.85 -10.98
C LEU A 575 -2.13 16.35 -11.19
N THR A 576 -2.13 15.90 -12.45
CA THR A 576 -1.85 14.51 -12.83
C THR A 576 -0.98 14.46 -14.07
N ASP A 577 0.16 13.77 -13.99
CA ASP A 577 1.16 13.61 -15.06
C ASP A 577 1.61 14.96 -15.66
N VAL A 578 1.89 15.92 -14.78
CA VAL A 578 2.27 17.29 -15.16
C VAL A 578 3.78 17.43 -15.25
N ASN A 579 4.25 18.09 -16.32
CA ASN A 579 5.67 18.39 -16.54
C ASN A 579 5.85 19.88 -16.87
N VAL A 580 6.81 20.54 -16.23
CA VAL A 580 7.22 21.93 -16.49
C VAL A 580 8.69 21.94 -16.86
N THR A 581 9.02 22.47 -18.04
CA THR A 581 10.38 22.56 -18.56
C THR A 581 10.68 24.00 -18.98
N ASN A 582 11.84 24.54 -18.59
CA ASN A 582 12.27 25.91 -18.90
C ASN A 582 11.24 26.98 -18.46
N ALA A 583 10.93 27.06 -17.16
CA ALA A 583 10.17 28.18 -16.60
C ALA A 583 11.13 29.32 -16.23
N GLY A 584 10.86 30.56 -16.66
CA GLY A 584 11.68 31.74 -16.36
C GLY A 584 11.49 32.29 -14.95
N GLY A 585 10.33 32.02 -14.35
CA GLY A 585 10.09 32.08 -12.92
C GLY A 585 10.24 30.71 -12.26
N ARG A 586 9.26 30.34 -11.45
CA ARG A 586 9.22 29.10 -10.66
C ARG A 586 8.50 27.99 -11.41
N GLY A 587 8.78 26.73 -11.07
CA GLY A 587 8.07 25.59 -11.66
C GLY A 587 6.62 25.51 -11.18
N LEU A 588 6.45 25.49 -9.85
CA LEU A 588 5.17 25.52 -9.15
C LEU A 588 5.22 26.51 -7.98
N PHE A 589 4.27 27.45 -7.93
CA PHE A 589 4.06 28.35 -6.80
C PHE A 589 2.69 28.13 -6.17
N LEU A 590 2.68 27.80 -4.87
CA LEU A 590 1.48 27.65 -4.04
C LEU A 590 1.49 28.74 -2.96
N SER A 591 0.44 29.56 -2.87
CA SER A 591 0.42 30.63 -1.85
C SER A 591 -0.94 30.94 -1.25
N ASN A 592 -0.99 31.11 0.08
CA ASN A 592 -2.20 31.47 0.84
C ASN A 592 -3.41 30.58 0.49
N LEU A 593 -3.21 29.26 0.47
CA LEU A 593 -4.26 28.30 0.13
C LEU A 593 -5.12 27.93 1.34
N LEU A 594 -6.44 28.13 1.23
CA LEU A 594 -7.44 27.52 2.11
C LEU A 594 -8.13 26.31 1.45
N GLY A 595 -7.94 26.13 0.15
CA GLY A 595 -8.27 24.90 -0.57
C GLY A 595 -7.10 23.91 -0.60
N ASN A 596 -7.37 22.66 -0.94
CA ASN A 596 -6.34 21.61 -0.96
C ASN A 596 -5.58 21.56 -2.29
N PHE A 597 -4.32 21.18 -2.24
CA PHE A 597 -3.50 20.87 -3.42
C PHE A 597 -3.14 19.38 -3.44
N PHE A 598 -3.20 18.77 -4.62
CA PHE A 598 -2.82 17.38 -4.85
C PHE A 598 -1.98 17.29 -6.13
N SER A 599 -0.94 16.46 -6.13
CA SER A 599 -0.24 16.08 -7.37
C SER A 599 0.02 14.58 -7.46
N ASN A 600 -0.18 14.02 -8.65
CA ASN A 600 0.12 12.65 -9.02
C ASN A 600 1.11 12.69 -10.18
N ASN A 601 2.40 12.57 -9.88
CA ASN A 601 3.54 12.78 -10.78
C ASN A 601 3.70 14.26 -11.20
N LEU A 602 4.81 14.86 -10.76
CA LEU A 602 5.17 16.25 -11.04
C LEU A 602 6.65 16.34 -11.43
N GLY A 603 6.91 16.58 -12.72
CA GLY A 603 8.23 16.88 -13.25
C GLY A 603 8.46 18.39 -13.37
N ILE A 604 9.57 18.89 -12.84
CA ILE A 604 10.02 20.28 -12.98
C ILE A 604 11.50 20.26 -13.36
N ASP A 605 11.86 20.87 -14.48
CA ASP A 605 13.20 20.83 -15.07
C ASP A 605 13.58 22.21 -15.63
N GLY A 606 14.68 22.80 -15.16
CA GLY A 606 15.14 24.13 -15.58
C GLY A 606 14.19 25.26 -15.16
N THR A 607 14.37 25.81 -13.96
CA THR A 607 13.60 26.98 -13.48
C THR A 607 14.48 28.20 -13.22
N GLY A 608 14.03 29.39 -13.62
CA GLY A 608 14.72 30.67 -13.46
C GLY A 608 14.56 31.29 -12.06
N GLY A 609 13.72 30.69 -11.22
CA GLY A 609 13.71 30.80 -9.76
C GLY A 609 13.63 29.42 -9.09
N ASN A 610 12.90 29.35 -7.98
CA ASN A 610 12.70 28.11 -7.22
C ASN A 610 11.93 27.04 -8.02
N GLY A 611 12.21 25.76 -7.79
CA GLY A 611 11.50 24.65 -8.43
C GLY A 611 10.04 24.56 -7.96
N ILE A 612 9.86 24.25 -6.68
CA ILE A 612 8.58 24.30 -5.96
C ILE A 612 8.71 25.31 -4.83
N GLU A 613 7.72 26.20 -4.68
CA GLU A 613 7.66 27.18 -3.60
C GLU A 613 6.25 27.22 -3.00
N ILE A 614 6.17 27.08 -1.67
CA ILE A 614 4.94 27.07 -0.88
C ILE A 614 5.03 28.16 0.19
N VAL A 615 4.09 29.12 0.19
CA VAL A 615 4.11 30.27 1.12
C VAL A 615 2.74 30.52 1.74
N GLY A 616 2.62 30.32 3.06
CA GLY A 616 1.39 30.54 3.81
C GLY A 616 0.24 29.58 3.45
N GLY A 617 -0.93 29.84 4.04
CA GLY A 617 -2.13 29.01 3.89
C GLY A 617 -2.34 28.01 5.04
N THR A 618 -3.49 27.32 5.01
CA THR A 618 -3.94 26.32 6.00
C THR A 618 -4.61 25.11 5.35
N GLY A 619 -4.54 24.98 4.02
CA GLY A 619 -5.06 23.83 3.28
C GLY A 619 -4.12 22.62 3.35
N THR A 620 -4.58 21.44 2.93
CA THR A 620 -3.71 20.26 2.82
C THR A 620 -2.99 20.24 1.46
N MET A 621 -1.70 19.90 1.43
CA MET A 621 -0.91 19.80 0.20
C MET A 621 -0.26 18.42 0.08
N GLU A 622 -0.73 17.59 -0.86
CA GLU A 622 -0.26 16.22 -1.03
C GLU A 622 0.45 16.01 -2.37
N PHE A 623 1.68 15.50 -2.33
CA PHE A 623 2.46 15.08 -3.49
C PHE A 623 2.52 13.55 -3.49
N ASN A 624 1.46 12.93 -4.00
CA ASN A 624 1.18 11.49 -3.87
C ASN A 624 1.95 10.61 -4.87
N GLY A 625 2.40 11.18 -6.00
CA GLY A 625 3.27 10.49 -6.96
C GLY A 625 4.76 10.77 -6.76
N ASP A 626 5.57 10.54 -7.79
CA ASP A 626 6.96 10.99 -7.81
C ASP A 626 7.03 12.50 -8.13
N THR A 627 7.75 13.26 -7.30
CA THR A 627 8.03 14.69 -7.52
C THR A 627 9.52 14.88 -7.78
N THR A 628 9.87 15.36 -8.97
CA THR A 628 11.26 15.54 -9.39
C THR A 628 11.52 16.99 -9.78
N VAL A 629 12.52 17.61 -9.15
CA VAL A 629 13.01 18.96 -9.47
C VAL A 629 14.46 18.86 -9.94
N ALA A 630 14.72 19.31 -11.17
CA ALA A 630 16.05 19.32 -11.79
C ALA A 630 16.45 20.74 -12.23
N ASP A 631 17.74 21.04 -12.04
CA ASP A 631 18.41 22.30 -12.43
C ASP A 631 17.62 23.61 -12.23
N PRO A 632 17.06 23.87 -11.02
CA PRO A 632 16.59 25.20 -10.66
C PRO A 632 17.79 26.17 -10.51
N THR A 633 17.59 27.44 -10.83
CA THR A 633 18.53 28.50 -10.45
C THR A 633 18.31 28.97 -9.01
N GLY A 634 17.11 28.77 -8.46
CA GLY A 634 16.80 28.96 -7.04
C GLY A 634 16.87 27.66 -6.24
N SER A 635 16.18 27.64 -5.10
CA SER A 635 16.01 26.45 -4.24
C SER A 635 15.14 25.41 -4.96
N GLY A 636 15.35 24.11 -4.68
CA GLY A 636 14.59 23.04 -5.34
C GLY A 636 13.17 22.90 -4.81
N PHE A 637 13.03 22.90 -3.48
CA PHE A 637 11.77 22.91 -2.77
C PHE A 637 11.86 23.90 -1.60
N VAL A 638 10.88 24.81 -1.50
CA VAL A 638 10.75 25.77 -0.40
C VAL A 638 9.38 25.66 0.23
N LEU A 639 9.34 25.54 1.56
CA LEU A 639 8.14 25.74 2.39
C LEU A 639 8.44 26.87 3.37
N ASN A 640 7.71 27.98 3.29
CA ASN A 640 7.95 29.16 4.12
C ASN A 640 6.67 29.66 4.80
N ALA A 641 6.75 29.93 6.11
CA ALA A 641 5.73 30.61 6.91
C ALA A 641 4.30 30.08 6.68
N SER A 642 4.11 28.76 6.83
CA SER A 642 2.88 28.06 6.43
C SER A 642 2.30 27.17 7.54
N ASP A 643 0.99 27.31 7.75
CA ASP A 643 0.19 26.51 8.70
C ASP A 643 -0.50 25.32 7.98
N ALA A 644 0.03 24.91 6.83
CA ALA A 644 -0.50 23.86 5.97
C ALA A 644 0.15 22.50 6.29
N ASN A 645 -0.64 21.43 6.36
CA ASN A 645 -0.09 20.07 6.37
C ASN A 645 0.42 19.73 4.96
N VAL A 646 1.71 19.45 4.84
CA VAL A 646 2.40 19.16 3.58
C VAL A 646 2.94 17.73 3.61
N SER A 647 2.44 16.87 2.72
CA SER A 647 2.83 15.47 2.64
C SER A 647 3.42 15.15 1.27
N VAL A 648 4.62 14.58 1.23
CA VAL A 648 5.36 14.27 0.00
C VAL A 648 5.80 12.80 0.00
N ASN A 649 5.24 12.02 -0.92
CA ASN A 649 5.53 10.59 -1.02
C ASN A 649 7.00 10.35 -1.43
N ASN A 650 7.44 11.01 -2.50
CA ASN A 650 8.80 10.91 -3.03
C ASN A 650 9.24 12.27 -3.58
N LEU A 651 10.18 12.95 -2.91
CA LEU A 651 10.85 14.14 -3.46
C LEU A 651 12.26 13.78 -3.94
N THR A 652 12.59 14.15 -5.18
CA THR A 652 13.95 14.12 -5.70
C THR A 652 14.37 15.49 -6.22
N VAL A 653 15.34 16.13 -5.57
CA VAL A 653 15.96 17.38 -6.01
C VAL A 653 17.38 17.12 -6.51
N THR A 654 17.69 17.61 -7.70
CA THR A 654 19.07 17.68 -8.23
C THR A 654 19.35 19.12 -8.65
N SER A 655 20.35 19.76 -8.04
CA SER A 655 20.60 21.20 -8.23
C SER A 655 22.07 21.57 -8.40
N SER A 656 22.27 22.58 -9.25
CA SER A 656 23.52 23.32 -9.44
C SER A 656 23.42 24.79 -8.98
N SER A 657 22.27 25.20 -8.43
CA SER A 657 22.06 26.51 -7.80
C SER A 657 23.05 26.80 -6.67
N ALA A 658 23.25 28.08 -6.35
CA ALA A 658 23.92 28.52 -5.12
C ALA A 658 22.97 28.58 -3.90
N SER A 659 21.65 28.51 -4.10
CA SER A 659 20.64 28.39 -3.04
C SER A 659 20.59 26.97 -2.49
N ASP A 660 19.98 26.80 -1.32
CA ASP A 660 19.81 25.50 -0.68
C ASP A 660 18.79 24.63 -1.44
N ALA A 661 19.01 23.31 -1.49
CA ALA A 661 18.19 22.45 -2.35
C ALA A 661 16.80 22.16 -1.78
N VAL A 662 16.67 22.02 -0.45
CA VAL A 662 15.39 21.91 0.26
C VAL A 662 15.43 22.80 1.50
N GLU A 663 14.44 23.68 1.62
CA GLU A 663 14.34 24.72 2.62
C GLU A 663 12.94 24.68 3.27
N ILE A 664 12.89 24.50 4.59
CA ILE A 664 11.67 24.46 5.40
C ILE A 664 11.85 25.48 6.52
N ASP A 665 11.09 26.57 6.48
CA ASP A 665 11.25 27.72 7.37
C ASP A 665 9.90 28.18 7.92
N GLN A 666 9.78 28.31 9.24
CA GLN A 666 8.57 28.78 9.93
C GLN A 666 7.30 27.97 9.55
N ALA A 667 7.43 26.65 9.37
CA ALA A 667 6.29 25.76 9.13
C ALA A 667 5.63 25.35 10.46
N THR A 668 4.31 25.52 10.60
CA THR A 668 3.55 25.15 11.82
C THR A 668 2.55 24.01 11.60
N GLY A 669 2.35 23.62 10.33
CA GLY A 669 1.61 22.41 9.95
C GLY A 669 2.56 21.24 9.72
N GLU A 670 2.06 20.02 9.96
CA GLU A 670 2.75 18.74 9.77
C GLU A 670 3.46 18.65 8.39
N VAL A 671 4.79 18.46 8.39
CA VAL A 671 5.60 18.36 7.16
C VAL A 671 6.20 16.96 7.04
N PHE A 672 5.65 16.12 6.17
CA PHE A 672 6.03 14.71 6.07
C PHE A 672 6.66 14.34 4.71
N PHE A 673 7.83 13.69 4.73
CA PHE A 673 8.46 13.08 3.55
C PHE A 673 8.65 11.57 3.75
N ASN A 674 7.90 10.73 3.03
CA ASN A 674 8.14 9.27 3.04
C ASN A 674 9.49 8.92 2.39
N ARG A 675 9.94 9.70 1.40
CA ARG A 675 11.31 9.64 0.90
C ARG A 675 11.81 10.98 0.38
N LEU A 676 12.92 11.44 0.95
CA LEU A 676 13.66 12.61 0.46
C LEU A 676 14.96 12.18 -0.26
N THR A 677 15.23 12.75 -1.44
CA THR A 677 16.47 12.50 -2.19
C THR A 677 17.01 13.82 -2.70
N VAL A 678 18.20 14.23 -2.26
CA VAL A 678 18.78 15.54 -2.59
C VAL A 678 20.22 15.37 -3.06
N ASN A 679 20.56 16.01 -4.18
CA ASN A 679 21.92 16.08 -4.71
C ASN A 679 22.28 17.52 -5.09
N THR A 680 23.18 18.15 -4.34
CA THR A 680 23.73 19.48 -4.65
C THR A 680 25.16 19.36 -5.16
N SER A 681 25.48 20.12 -6.21
CA SER A 681 26.80 20.11 -6.86
C SER A 681 27.62 21.39 -6.61
N ASN A 682 27.00 22.40 -6.00
CA ASN A 682 27.53 23.75 -5.84
C ASN A 682 28.00 24.01 -4.40
N ALA A 683 29.19 24.60 -4.25
CA ALA A 683 29.84 24.84 -2.97
C ALA A 683 29.15 25.84 -2.03
N ALA A 684 28.11 26.56 -2.50
CA ALA A 684 27.27 27.39 -1.64
C ALA A 684 26.02 26.65 -1.10
N SER A 685 25.51 25.66 -1.84
CA SER A 685 24.18 25.05 -1.66
C SER A 685 24.17 24.00 -0.55
N ARG A 686 23.41 24.25 0.54
CA ARG A 686 23.12 23.21 1.55
C ARG A 686 22.11 22.20 0.99
N GLY A 687 22.16 20.97 1.50
CA GLY A 687 21.26 19.89 1.07
C GLY A 687 19.84 20.07 1.60
N LEU A 688 19.66 19.87 2.90
CA LEU A 688 18.41 20.05 3.64
C LEU A 688 18.61 21.11 4.73
N VAL A 689 17.72 22.10 4.75
CA VAL A 689 17.66 23.18 5.74
C VAL A 689 16.30 23.18 6.41
N ILE A 690 16.28 23.21 7.74
CA ILE A 690 15.05 23.30 8.55
C ILE A 690 15.27 24.36 9.65
N THR A 691 14.40 25.37 9.71
CA THR A 691 14.47 26.47 10.69
C THR A 691 13.10 26.82 11.26
N ASP A 692 13.05 27.11 12.56
CA ASP A 692 11.86 27.63 13.28
C ASP A 692 10.56 26.83 13.00
N SER A 693 10.63 25.51 12.82
CA SER A 693 9.52 24.69 12.28
C SER A 693 9.08 23.54 13.20
N ASP A 694 7.77 23.29 13.26
CA ASP A 694 7.12 22.22 14.02
C ASP A 694 6.87 20.95 13.19
N ASP A 695 6.79 19.79 13.85
CA ASP A 695 6.38 18.48 13.31
C ASP A 695 6.92 18.13 11.89
N VAL A 696 8.25 18.22 11.69
CA VAL A 696 8.92 17.84 10.42
C VAL A 696 9.42 16.39 10.46
N GLU A 697 8.74 15.48 9.77
CA GLU A 697 9.07 14.05 9.68
C GLU A 697 9.66 13.68 8.29
N ILE A 698 10.75 12.90 8.30
CA ILE A 698 11.36 12.32 7.09
C ILE A 698 11.62 10.83 7.37
N ASP A 699 10.84 9.93 6.78
CA ASP A 699 10.87 8.51 7.15
C ASP A 699 11.97 7.71 6.41
N ASN A 700 12.48 8.23 5.29
CA ASN A 700 13.62 7.69 4.56
C ASN A 700 14.31 8.78 3.70
N GLY A 701 15.59 8.60 3.35
CA GLY A 701 16.19 9.46 2.33
C GLY A 701 17.71 9.38 2.15
N SER A 702 18.21 10.10 1.16
CA SER A 702 19.66 10.28 0.92
C SER A 702 19.98 11.72 0.52
N ILE A 703 20.88 12.35 1.27
CA ILE A 703 21.26 13.76 1.07
C ILE A 703 22.74 13.84 0.70
N THR A 704 23.04 14.45 -0.44
CA THR A 704 24.40 14.66 -0.97
C THR A 704 24.66 16.14 -1.16
N ALA A 705 25.67 16.69 -0.49
CA ALA A 705 26.16 18.05 -0.71
C ALA A 705 27.68 18.08 -0.95
N ASN A 706 28.17 19.13 -1.63
CA ASN A 706 29.57 19.27 -2.02
C ASN A 706 30.02 20.73 -1.83
N GLY A 707 30.84 20.98 -0.80
CA GLY A 707 31.35 22.30 -0.41
C GLY A 707 30.56 23.01 0.69
N SER A 708 29.36 22.53 1.02
CA SER A 708 28.47 23.08 2.06
C SER A 708 27.82 21.96 2.89
N ALA A 709 27.01 22.32 3.88
CA ALA A 709 26.34 21.38 4.77
C ALA A 709 25.36 20.46 4.02
N ALA A 710 25.34 19.17 4.35
CA ALA A 710 24.33 18.26 3.82
C ALA A 710 23.02 18.41 4.58
N VAL A 711 23.07 18.53 5.90
CA VAL A 711 21.90 18.76 6.78
C VAL A 711 22.21 19.92 7.72
N ASP A 712 21.28 20.85 7.85
CA ASP A 712 21.41 22.05 8.68
C ASP A 712 20.07 22.39 9.34
N ILE A 713 19.92 22.03 10.62
CA ILE A 713 18.66 22.13 11.38
C ILE A 713 18.87 23.05 12.60
N ASP A 714 17.91 23.94 12.86
CA ASP A 714 17.93 24.89 13.97
C ASP A 714 16.51 25.13 14.54
N ASN A 715 16.39 25.23 15.87
CA ASN A 715 15.17 25.62 16.61
C ASN A 715 13.86 24.97 16.09
N SER A 716 13.85 23.64 15.89
CA SER A 716 12.75 22.92 15.22
C SER A 716 12.37 21.60 15.91
N THR A 717 11.14 21.13 15.71
CA THR A 717 10.67 19.80 16.18
C THR A 717 10.74 18.78 15.04
N ILE A 718 11.50 17.71 15.21
CA ILE A 718 11.87 16.79 14.11
C ILE A 718 11.70 15.29 14.40
N ASP A 719 11.37 14.51 13.37
CA ASP A 719 11.54 13.05 13.35
C ASP A 719 12.17 12.61 12.02
N ILE A 720 13.50 12.67 11.94
CA ILE A 720 14.23 12.55 10.68
C ILE A 720 15.04 11.25 10.65
N ARG A 721 14.79 10.42 9.64
CA ARG A 721 15.40 9.11 9.39
C ARG A 721 15.95 9.07 7.97
N LEU A 722 17.26 9.29 7.83
CA LEU A 722 17.96 9.23 6.55
C LEU A 722 18.69 7.89 6.41
N GLN A 723 18.67 7.29 5.23
CA GLN A 723 19.49 6.10 4.93
C GLN A 723 20.97 6.49 4.83
N SER A 724 21.29 7.64 4.23
CA SER A 724 22.68 8.10 4.08
C SER A 724 22.84 9.61 3.93
N VAL A 725 23.89 10.17 4.52
CA VAL A 725 24.27 11.59 4.36
C VAL A 725 25.71 11.70 3.85
N PHE A 726 25.92 12.47 2.79
CA PHE A 726 27.24 12.75 2.21
C PHE A 726 27.52 14.24 2.17
N ALA A 727 28.69 14.64 2.69
CA ALA A 727 29.21 15.99 2.59
C ALA A 727 30.72 15.95 2.28
N ASN A 728 31.17 16.79 1.34
CA ASN A 728 32.57 16.87 0.95
C ASN A 728 33.04 18.32 0.87
N GLY A 729 33.85 18.76 1.85
CA GLY A 729 34.25 20.17 1.98
C GLY A 729 33.13 21.06 2.53
N GLY A 730 33.50 22.13 3.24
CA GLY A 730 32.57 23.05 3.88
C GLY A 730 32.85 23.27 5.37
N ALA A 731 32.06 24.14 6.01
CA ALA A 731 32.23 24.46 7.43
C ALA A 731 31.65 23.40 8.38
N VAL A 732 30.59 22.71 7.96
CA VAL A 732 29.96 21.62 8.71
C VAL A 732 29.41 20.56 7.73
N GLY A 733 29.37 19.29 8.14
CA GLY A 733 28.71 18.22 7.37
C GLY A 733 27.23 18.06 7.73
N ILE A 734 26.95 17.87 9.03
CA ILE A 734 25.62 17.82 9.64
C ILE A 734 25.58 18.80 10.83
N ARG A 735 24.57 19.66 10.90
CA ARG A 735 24.26 20.52 12.05
C ARG A 735 22.82 20.28 12.51
N VAL A 736 22.64 20.15 13.83
CA VAL A 736 21.34 20.14 14.52
C VAL A 736 21.50 20.96 15.80
N LEU A 737 20.83 22.11 15.91
CA LEU A 737 20.91 22.98 17.10
C LEU A 737 19.51 23.19 17.71
N ASP A 738 19.45 23.20 19.04
CA ASP A 738 18.29 23.64 19.82
C ASP A 738 16.95 23.00 19.36
N SER A 739 16.99 21.73 18.94
CA SER A 739 15.90 21.05 18.22
C SER A 739 15.41 19.77 18.92
N ASP A 740 14.11 19.73 19.22
CA ASP A 740 13.44 18.62 19.89
C ASP A 740 13.14 17.44 18.94
N GLY A 741 13.06 16.23 19.50
CA GLY A 741 12.74 15.01 18.75
C GLY A 741 13.97 14.19 18.37
N VAL A 742 14.05 13.67 17.15
CA VAL A 742 15.10 12.73 16.73
C VAL A 742 15.72 13.01 15.35
N PHE A 743 17.04 12.83 15.26
CA PHE A 743 17.80 12.84 13.99
C PHE A 743 18.64 11.56 13.85
N PHE A 744 18.22 10.66 12.97
CA PHE A 744 18.81 9.35 12.72
C PHE A 744 19.40 9.24 11.30
N VAL A 745 20.63 8.71 11.19
CA VAL A 745 21.23 8.23 9.92
C VAL A 745 21.45 6.73 10.01
N ILE A 746 20.67 5.94 9.27
CA ILE A 746 20.57 4.48 9.40
C ILE A 746 21.13 3.77 8.17
N GLY A 747 22.46 3.63 8.13
CA GLY A 747 23.14 2.81 7.11
C GLY A 747 22.78 1.32 7.19
N ASN A 748 22.90 0.61 6.07
CA ASN A 748 22.69 -0.83 5.96
C ASN A 748 23.83 -1.67 6.59
N ALA A 749 23.89 -2.98 6.32
CA ALA A 749 24.88 -3.88 6.91
C ALA A 749 26.36 -3.58 6.55
N SER A 750 26.63 -2.77 5.51
CA SER A 750 27.97 -2.40 5.06
C SER A 750 28.53 -1.19 5.82
N ALA A 751 29.86 -1.10 6.00
CA ALA A 751 30.50 0.13 6.48
C ALA A 751 30.39 1.25 5.42
N GLY A 752 30.31 2.52 5.85
CA GLY A 752 30.12 3.68 4.97
C GLY A 752 28.73 3.76 4.30
N SER A 753 27.81 2.84 4.60
CA SER A 753 26.47 2.83 4.01
C SER A 753 25.50 3.85 4.61
N GLY A 754 25.85 4.45 5.76
CA GLY A 754 25.23 5.68 6.26
C GLY A 754 25.74 6.95 5.55
N GLY A 755 26.59 6.80 4.52
CA GLY A 755 27.24 7.90 3.83
C GLY A 755 28.59 8.29 4.44
N THR A 756 29.17 9.37 3.91
CA THR A 756 30.54 9.82 4.22
C THR A 756 30.59 11.33 4.38
N ILE A 757 31.13 11.80 5.51
CA ILE A 757 31.39 13.21 5.77
C ILE A 757 32.90 13.44 5.79
N GLN A 758 33.40 14.24 4.83
CA GLN A 758 34.84 14.37 4.60
C GLN A 758 35.31 15.78 4.25
N ASN A 759 36.56 16.09 4.60
CA ASN A 759 37.24 17.35 4.30
C ASN A 759 36.52 18.62 4.85
N VAL A 760 35.66 18.48 5.86
CA VAL A 760 34.91 19.60 6.48
C VAL A 760 35.58 20.09 7.78
N THR A 761 35.31 21.34 8.17
CA THR A 761 35.81 21.87 9.45
C THR A 761 35.17 21.15 10.65
N ASN A 762 33.88 20.81 10.59
CA ASN A 762 33.20 20.04 11.63
C ASN A 762 32.41 18.91 10.96
N ALA A 763 32.63 17.66 11.34
CA ALA A 763 31.91 16.56 10.68
C ALA A 763 30.44 16.53 11.10
N VAL A 764 30.18 16.61 12.41
CA VAL A 764 28.84 16.78 12.98
C VAL A 764 28.91 17.82 14.11
N ILE A 765 27.89 18.68 14.20
CA ILE A 765 27.59 19.49 15.37
C ILE A 765 26.17 19.14 15.80
N ALA A 766 25.97 18.67 17.03
CA ALA A 766 24.63 18.55 17.62
C ALA A 766 24.59 19.18 19.01
N GLN A 767 23.73 20.16 19.22
CA GLN A 767 23.68 20.93 20.46
C GLN A 767 22.24 21.10 20.95
N ASN A 768 22.02 20.97 22.27
CA ASN A 768 20.74 21.26 22.94
C ASN A 768 19.54 20.56 22.27
N SER A 769 19.75 19.36 21.72
CA SER A 769 18.77 18.64 20.90
C SER A 769 18.38 17.31 21.55
N GLY A 770 17.31 16.66 21.07
CA GLY A 770 16.81 15.39 21.61
C GLY A 770 17.74 14.18 21.39
N THR A 771 17.33 13.24 20.52
CA THR A 771 18.14 12.05 20.20
C THR A 771 18.87 12.17 18.87
N ILE A 772 20.19 12.01 18.90
CA ILE A 772 21.06 11.93 17.72
C ILE A 772 21.58 10.51 17.55
N ALA A 773 21.29 9.84 16.43
CA ALA A 773 21.78 8.48 16.17
C ALA A 773 22.46 8.33 14.79
N LEU A 774 23.73 7.92 14.77
CA LEU A 774 24.53 7.83 13.54
C LEU A 774 25.04 6.39 13.36
N GLN A 775 24.57 5.71 12.31
CA GLN A 775 24.85 4.29 12.05
C GLN A 775 25.58 4.08 10.72
N ARG A 776 26.72 3.37 10.77
CA ARG A 776 27.56 2.98 9.62
C ARG A 776 28.03 4.13 8.72
N MET A 777 28.18 5.34 9.26
CA MET A 777 28.80 6.46 8.55
C MET A 777 30.33 6.36 8.54
N THR A 778 30.96 6.99 7.54
CA THR A 778 32.40 7.21 7.50
C THR A 778 32.71 8.69 7.69
N PHE A 779 33.71 9.00 8.50
CA PHE A 779 34.16 10.37 8.79
C PHE A 779 35.67 10.45 8.52
N THR A 780 36.11 11.29 7.57
CA THR A 780 37.55 11.32 7.22
C THR A 780 38.11 12.67 6.80
N ASN A 781 39.36 12.95 7.23
CA ASN A 781 40.11 14.17 6.93
C ASN A 781 39.41 15.47 7.39
N ASN A 782 38.68 15.43 8.51
CA ASN A 782 37.94 16.58 9.04
C ASN A 782 38.77 17.34 10.09
N THR A 783 38.51 18.62 10.33
CA THR A 783 39.22 19.33 11.42
C THR A 783 38.73 18.89 12.80
N ASN A 784 37.42 18.96 13.02
CA ASN A 784 36.72 18.36 14.16
C ASN A 784 35.88 17.17 13.67
N GLY A 785 35.77 16.14 14.51
CA GLY A 785 34.96 14.95 14.22
C GLY A 785 33.48 15.19 14.49
N ILE A 786 32.90 14.34 15.32
CA ILE A 786 31.55 14.53 15.86
C ILE A 786 31.67 15.36 17.14
N VAL A 787 31.01 16.51 17.19
CA VAL A 787 30.97 17.40 18.37
C VAL A 787 29.54 17.46 18.88
N THR A 788 29.32 17.10 20.15
CA THR A 788 28.00 17.11 20.77
C THR A 788 27.99 17.88 22.09
N SER A 789 26.88 18.56 22.40
CA SER A 789 26.72 19.27 23.66
C SER A 789 25.27 19.34 24.15
N GLY A 790 25.00 18.90 25.38
CA GLY A 790 23.70 19.09 26.03
C GLY A 790 22.52 18.35 25.39
N ASN A 791 22.75 17.19 24.78
CA ASN A 791 21.69 16.38 24.16
C ASN A 791 21.18 15.26 25.10
N GLU A 792 19.92 14.81 24.93
CA GLU A 792 19.34 13.70 25.70
C GLU A 792 20.09 12.37 25.43
N LEU A 793 20.31 12.05 24.15
CA LEU A 793 20.91 10.78 23.75
C LEU A 793 21.75 10.92 22.48
N VAL A 794 23.05 10.57 22.58
CA VAL A 794 23.97 10.45 21.44
C VAL A 794 24.35 8.97 21.23
N SER A 795 23.94 8.40 20.10
CA SER A 795 24.09 6.98 19.77
C SER A 795 24.91 6.76 18.49
N LEU A 796 26.16 6.31 18.63
CA LEU A 796 27.14 6.21 17.55
C LEU A 796 27.48 4.73 17.29
N SER A 797 27.09 4.17 16.13
CA SER A 797 27.11 2.71 15.92
C SER A 797 27.75 2.26 14.61
N GLY A 798 28.82 1.47 14.71
CA GLY A 798 29.53 0.90 13.57
C GLY A 798 30.18 1.93 12.65
N LEU A 799 30.64 3.06 13.22
CA LEU A 799 31.28 4.15 12.50
C LEU A 799 32.72 3.79 12.08
N THR A 800 33.24 4.53 11.10
CA THR A 800 34.67 4.56 10.77
C THR A 800 35.15 6.01 10.78
N VAL A 801 36.02 6.39 11.72
CA VAL A 801 36.56 7.76 11.84
C VAL A 801 38.08 7.74 11.68
N SER A 802 38.62 8.48 10.71
CA SER A 802 40.07 8.51 10.46
C SER A 802 40.62 9.81 9.86
N GLY A 803 41.78 10.25 10.36
CA GLY A 803 42.44 11.46 9.90
C GLY A 803 41.78 12.74 10.37
N THR A 804 40.99 12.70 11.45
CA THR A 804 40.45 13.92 12.07
C THR A 804 41.57 14.64 12.83
N THR A 805 41.76 15.95 12.59
CA THR A 805 42.86 16.72 13.19
C THR A 805 42.72 16.81 14.72
N ASN A 806 41.53 17.15 15.20
CA ASN A 806 41.19 17.18 16.62
C ASN A 806 40.47 15.86 16.99
N TYR A 807 39.81 15.80 18.16
CA TYR A 807 39.09 14.62 18.61
C TYR A 807 38.12 14.06 17.56
N ALA A 808 38.06 12.74 17.45
CA ALA A 808 37.10 12.03 16.62
C ALA A 808 35.67 12.16 17.16
N TYR A 809 35.55 12.23 18.50
CA TYR A 809 34.34 12.55 19.22
C TYR A 809 34.66 13.43 20.43
N ASP A 810 33.97 14.56 20.57
CA ASP A 810 34.08 15.49 21.71
C ASP A 810 32.68 15.85 22.21
N SER A 811 32.39 15.49 23.47
CA SER A 811 31.09 15.63 24.12
C SER A 811 31.16 16.56 25.34
N LEU A 812 30.08 17.31 25.58
CA LEU A 812 29.92 18.20 26.74
C LEU A 812 28.47 18.19 27.26
N ASN A 813 28.23 17.70 28.48
CA ASN A 813 26.90 17.66 29.11
C ASN A 813 25.82 16.83 28.38
N ASP A 814 26.17 15.93 27.45
CA ASP A 814 25.20 14.98 26.88
C ASP A 814 24.80 13.95 27.96
N GLU A 815 23.50 13.73 28.21
CA GLU A 815 23.03 12.90 29.33
C GLU A 815 23.40 11.42 29.13
N LEU A 816 23.08 10.86 27.96
CA LEU A 816 23.44 9.49 27.59
C LEU A 816 24.30 9.47 26.31
N VAL A 817 25.52 8.94 26.43
CA VAL A 817 26.40 8.69 25.29
C VAL A 817 26.58 7.17 25.12
N SER A 818 26.36 6.66 23.92
CA SER A 818 26.63 5.25 23.59
C SER A 818 27.39 5.12 22.28
N ILE A 819 28.65 4.67 22.35
CA ILE A 819 29.55 4.45 21.21
C ILE A 819 29.78 2.95 21.08
N ALA A 820 29.33 2.35 19.98
CA ALA A 820 29.33 0.90 19.79
C ALA A 820 29.93 0.47 18.45
N ASN A 821 30.66 -0.66 18.44
CA ASN A 821 31.20 -1.36 17.26
C ASN A 821 32.02 -0.49 16.28
N SER A 822 32.50 0.67 16.72
CA SER A 822 33.06 1.71 15.85
C SER A 822 34.59 1.65 15.80
N THR A 823 35.18 2.07 14.68
CA THR A 823 36.62 2.07 14.43
C THR A 823 37.17 3.49 14.34
N PHE A 824 38.18 3.79 15.14
CA PHE A 824 38.83 5.09 15.22
C PHE A 824 40.34 4.92 15.03
N THR A 825 40.92 5.56 14.01
CA THR A 825 42.37 5.44 13.71
C THR A 825 42.97 6.75 13.22
N ASN A 826 44.15 7.12 13.76
CA ASN A 826 44.88 8.34 13.37
C ASN A 826 44.02 9.60 13.53
N ASN A 827 43.46 9.84 14.72
CA ASN A 827 42.67 11.03 15.03
C ASN A 827 43.30 11.79 16.20
N GLY A 828 43.06 13.10 16.24
CA GLY A 828 43.47 13.98 17.34
C GLY A 828 44.94 14.37 17.34
N THR A 829 45.22 15.57 17.84
CA THR A 829 46.53 15.96 18.38
C THR A 829 46.68 15.56 19.86
N ASP A 830 45.56 15.56 20.60
CA ASP A 830 45.51 15.47 22.06
C ASP A 830 44.80 14.20 22.57
N GLY A 831 44.22 13.40 21.66
CA GLY A 831 43.46 12.18 21.97
C GLY A 831 42.29 11.92 21.00
N THR A 832 41.74 10.71 21.03
CA THR A 832 40.71 10.26 20.09
C THR A 832 39.28 10.53 20.55
N ILE A 833 38.90 10.19 21.79
CA ILE A 833 37.56 10.40 22.36
C ILE A 833 37.65 11.26 23.63
N ARG A 834 36.80 12.29 23.74
CA ARG A 834 36.64 13.10 24.94
C ARG A 834 35.16 13.24 25.31
N ILE A 835 34.83 13.03 26.59
CA ILE A 835 33.49 13.23 27.15
C ILE A 835 33.62 14.06 28.42
N ARG A 836 32.80 15.12 28.56
CA ARG A 836 32.91 16.09 29.66
C ARG A 836 31.56 16.47 30.24
N ALA A 837 31.55 16.84 31.51
CA ALA A 837 30.46 17.59 32.13
C ALA A 837 30.99 18.88 32.81
N ASP A 838 30.24 19.97 32.67
CA ASP A 838 30.40 21.19 33.48
C ASP A 838 29.09 21.72 34.09
N VAL A 839 27.96 21.03 33.86
CA VAL A 839 26.64 21.22 34.49
C VAL A 839 26.30 20.04 35.43
N ASP A 840 25.54 20.31 36.50
CA ASP A 840 25.05 19.29 37.44
C ASP A 840 23.98 18.37 36.81
N GLY A 841 24.00 17.08 37.12
CA GLY A 841 23.10 16.09 36.50
C GLY A 841 23.47 14.63 36.77
N THR A 842 22.86 13.73 36.00
CA THR A 842 23.12 12.27 36.05
C THR A 842 23.50 11.77 34.66
N TYR A 843 24.71 11.25 34.52
CA TYR A 843 25.30 10.90 33.22
C TYR A 843 25.47 9.38 33.04
N GLN A 844 25.28 8.89 31.82
CA GLN A 844 25.55 7.48 31.49
C GLN A 844 26.32 7.32 30.18
N TYR A 845 27.56 6.84 30.28
CA TYR A 845 28.47 6.72 29.15
C TYR A 845 28.79 5.25 28.84
N GLN A 846 28.63 4.84 27.58
CA GLN A 846 28.84 3.48 27.12
C GLN A 846 29.84 3.44 25.95
N LEU A 847 30.89 2.62 26.08
CA LEU A 847 31.84 2.31 25.01
C LEU A 847 31.90 0.80 24.84
N LEU A 848 31.33 0.28 23.74
CA LEU A 848 31.05 -1.15 23.53
C LEU A 848 31.69 -1.68 22.24
N SER A 849 32.63 -2.62 22.34
CA SER A 849 33.23 -3.32 21.18
C SER A 849 33.91 -2.40 20.14
N ASN A 850 34.41 -1.23 20.55
CA ASN A 850 35.10 -0.31 19.64
C ASN A 850 36.55 -0.73 19.39
N THR A 851 37.12 -0.30 18.26
CA THR A 851 38.56 -0.41 17.97
C THR A 851 39.16 0.98 17.87
N ILE A 852 40.12 1.30 18.74
CA ILE A 852 40.75 2.62 18.85
C ILE A 852 42.27 2.48 18.69
N THR A 853 42.85 3.21 17.74
CA THR A 853 44.30 3.32 17.57
C THR A 853 44.70 4.79 17.65
N ASP A 854 45.27 5.16 18.80
CA ASP A 854 45.75 6.52 19.09
C ASP A 854 47.29 6.58 19.00
N THR A 855 47.79 7.69 18.49
CA THR A 855 49.22 7.95 18.25
C THR A 855 49.66 9.33 18.73
N SER A 856 48.80 10.01 19.48
CA SER A 856 48.82 11.47 19.64
C SER A 856 48.68 11.90 21.10
N GLY A 857 47.77 11.25 21.84
CA GLY A 857 47.43 11.62 23.21
C GLY A 857 46.69 10.51 23.95
N THR A 858 45.80 10.89 24.85
CA THR A 858 44.98 9.95 25.64
C THR A 858 43.76 9.49 24.84
N ALA A 859 43.65 8.17 24.61
CA ALA A 859 42.73 7.61 23.61
C ALA A 859 41.24 7.78 23.97
N VAL A 860 40.91 7.72 25.26
CA VAL A 860 39.58 8.04 25.82
C VAL A 860 39.80 8.80 27.12
N SER A 861 39.28 10.02 27.25
CA SER A 861 39.26 10.77 28.52
C SER A 861 37.84 11.20 28.87
N ILE A 862 37.44 10.94 30.12
CA ILE A 862 36.12 11.25 30.68
C ILE A 862 36.32 12.07 31.96
N SER A 863 35.71 13.25 32.07
CA SER A 863 35.92 14.14 33.22
C SER A 863 34.74 15.07 33.53
N ASN A 864 34.70 15.63 34.74
CA ASN A 864 33.80 16.71 35.10
C ASN A 864 34.53 17.94 35.66
N SER A 865 33.86 19.09 35.67
CA SER A 865 34.39 20.36 36.17
C SER A 865 33.26 21.34 36.51
N GLY A 866 33.58 22.58 36.89
CA GLY A 866 32.59 23.66 36.95
C GLY A 866 31.45 23.40 37.94
N ALA A 867 30.21 23.40 37.44
CA ALA A 867 29.02 23.10 38.23
C ALA A 867 28.67 21.60 38.27
N ALA A 868 29.32 20.75 37.47
CA ALA A 868 29.15 19.29 37.49
C ALA A 868 29.83 18.60 38.69
N VAL A 869 30.47 19.35 39.61
CA VAL A 869 31.09 18.80 40.82
C VAL A 869 29.99 18.31 41.77
N GLY A 870 29.92 17.00 41.95
CA GLY A 870 28.83 16.30 42.65
C GLY A 870 27.88 15.50 41.73
N ALA A 871 27.98 15.67 40.41
CA ALA A 871 27.14 14.96 39.44
C ALA A 871 27.40 13.43 39.45
N ASP A 872 26.35 12.64 39.25
CA ASP A 872 26.45 11.18 39.11
C ASP A 872 27.00 10.79 37.73
N VAL A 873 27.86 9.76 37.65
CA VAL A 873 28.15 9.08 36.38
C VAL A 873 28.16 7.55 36.48
N THR A 874 27.54 6.89 35.50
CA THR A 874 27.65 5.45 35.27
C THR A 874 28.40 5.17 33.96
N LEU A 875 29.58 4.58 34.06
CA LEU A 875 30.45 4.23 32.93
C LEU A 875 30.42 2.72 32.64
N ILE A 876 30.14 2.35 31.38
CA ILE A 876 30.22 0.97 30.88
C ILE A 876 31.20 0.92 29.71
N ALA A 877 32.41 0.41 29.94
CA ALA A 877 33.45 0.24 28.93
C ALA A 877 33.71 -1.26 28.72
N GLN A 878 33.18 -1.85 27.65
CA GLN A 878 33.23 -3.30 27.44
C GLN A 878 33.74 -3.72 26.06
N MET A 879 34.56 -4.78 26.03
CA MET A 879 35.06 -5.45 24.82
C MET A 879 35.81 -4.54 23.82
N ASN A 880 36.24 -3.35 24.22
CA ASN A 880 36.98 -2.44 23.35
C ASN A 880 38.41 -2.95 23.13
N THR A 881 38.94 -2.74 21.93
CA THR A 881 40.37 -2.95 21.59
C THR A 881 41.02 -1.58 21.45
N ILE A 882 41.96 -1.25 22.32
CA ILE A 882 42.64 0.06 22.36
C ILE A 882 44.14 -0.15 22.17
N SER A 883 44.76 0.61 21.27
CA SER A 883 46.20 0.65 21.06
C SER A 883 46.70 2.09 21.16
N ILE A 884 47.67 2.35 22.04
CA ILE A 884 48.28 3.68 22.21
C ILE A 884 49.79 3.67 22.01
N ASN A 885 50.32 4.69 21.33
CA ASN A 885 51.75 4.77 20.99
C ASN A 885 52.48 6.02 21.53
N GLN A 886 51.76 7.06 21.95
CA GLN A 886 52.38 8.27 22.50
C GLN A 886 52.89 8.04 23.93
N ASN A 887 54.11 8.48 24.26
CA ASN A 887 54.63 8.36 25.64
C ASN A 887 53.82 9.22 26.61
N ASP A 888 53.81 8.84 27.89
CA ASP A 888 53.24 9.63 29.01
C ASP A 888 51.69 9.75 29.01
N GLU A 889 51.00 9.00 28.15
CA GLU A 889 49.54 9.07 27.93
C GLU A 889 48.73 7.87 28.45
N SER A 890 47.41 8.03 28.60
CA SER A 890 46.47 6.99 29.04
C SER A 890 45.71 6.33 27.89
N ALA A 891 45.49 5.00 27.95
CA ALA A 891 44.63 4.31 26.99
C ALA A 891 43.13 4.45 27.33
N PHE A 892 42.83 4.65 28.61
CA PHE A 892 41.51 5.03 29.10
C PHE A 892 41.67 5.85 30.38
N GLU A 893 41.04 7.01 30.46
CA GLU A 893 41.10 7.93 31.59
C GLU A 893 39.70 8.33 32.09
N VAL A 894 39.54 8.35 33.41
CA VAL A 894 38.36 8.85 34.13
C VAL A 894 38.84 9.73 35.29
N LEU A 895 38.50 11.01 35.26
CA LEU A 895 38.81 12.00 36.30
C LEU A 895 37.50 12.63 36.78
N TRP A 896 36.83 12.02 37.76
CA TRP A 896 35.45 12.40 38.14
C TRP A 896 35.31 12.80 39.62
N ASN A 897 34.77 13.98 39.85
CA ASN A 897 34.48 14.57 41.16
C ASN A 897 32.97 14.55 41.44
N GLY A 898 32.49 13.39 41.90
CA GLY A 898 31.09 13.09 42.20
C GLY A 898 30.92 11.57 42.33
N PRO A 899 29.69 11.05 42.53
CA PRO A 899 29.44 9.61 42.55
C PRO A 899 29.86 8.92 41.24
N LEU A 900 30.70 7.88 41.35
CA LEU A 900 31.29 7.20 40.19
C LEU A 900 31.00 5.69 40.21
N GLY A 901 30.12 5.24 39.31
CA GLY A 901 29.87 3.84 39.00
C GLY A 901 30.63 3.38 37.76
N ILE A 902 31.41 2.29 37.83
CA ILE A 902 32.18 1.78 36.68
C ILE A 902 32.02 0.27 36.41
N ASN A 903 31.89 -0.09 35.13
CA ASN A 903 31.94 -1.45 34.61
C ASN A 903 32.92 -1.52 33.43
N TYR A 904 34.19 -1.80 33.72
CA TYR A 904 35.27 -1.89 32.73
C TYR A 904 35.62 -3.38 32.50
N ALA A 905 35.08 -4.01 31.44
CA ALA A 905 35.16 -5.45 31.29
C ALA A 905 35.47 -6.00 29.88
N GLY A 906 36.38 -6.99 29.81
CA GLY A 906 36.72 -7.68 28.56
C GLY A 906 37.50 -6.84 27.54
N ASN A 907 38.01 -5.66 27.92
CA ASN A 907 38.77 -4.80 27.03
C ASN A 907 40.18 -5.35 26.78
N THR A 908 40.72 -5.12 25.58
CA THR A 908 42.10 -5.45 25.19
C THR A 908 42.88 -4.17 24.98
N VAL A 909 43.96 -3.96 25.74
CA VAL A 909 44.78 -2.73 25.72
C VAL A 909 46.22 -3.04 25.32
N THR A 910 46.74 -2.32 24.33
CA THR A 910 48.14 -2.40 23.88
C THR A 910 48.82 -1.06 24.06
N MET A 911 49.88 -1.05 24.87
CA MET A 911 50.66 0.13 25.23
C MET A 911 52.05 -0.01 24.61
N LEU A 912 52.38 0.86 23.65
CA LEU A 912 53.63 0.80 22.87
C LEU A 912 54.66 1.85 23.32
N GLY A 913 54.20 2.94 23.95
CA GLY A 913 55.03 4.02 24.47
C GLY A 913 55.49 3.80 25.91
N ASN A 914 56.44 4.62 26.36
CA ASN A 914 56.94 4.62 27.74
C ASN A 914 56.03 5.48 28.64
N ASN A 915 56.08 5.25 29.96
CA ASN A 915 55.34 5.99 30.99
C ASN A 915 53.80 5.96 30.84
N GLN A 916 53.26 5.17 29.89
CA GLN A 916 51.82 5.09 29.59
C GLN A 916 51.01 4.45 30.72
N ILE A 917 49.72 4.78 30.81
CA ILE A 917 48.76 4.13 31.71
C ILE A 917 47.68 3.40 30.89
N GLY A 918 47.28 2.18 31.30
CA GLY A 918 46.22 1.43 30.62
C GLY A 918 44.82 1.93 31.00
N LEU A 919 44.49 1.83 32.29
CA LEU A 919 43.34 2.51 32.88
C LEU A 919 43.83 3.46 33.96
N ASN A 920 43.59 4.76 33.77
CA ASN A 920 43.70 5.80 34.79
C ASN A 920 42.28 6.08 35.34
N LEU A 921 42.01 5.70 36.59
CA LEU A 921 40.72 5.85 37.24
C LEU A 921 40.88 6.65 38.53
N HIS A 922 40.54 7.94 38.51
CA HIS A 922 40.59 8.84 39.67
C HIS A 922 39.19 9.31 40.06
N ALA A 923 38.69 8.80 41.19
CA ALA A 923 37.52 9.33 41.87
C ALA A 923 37.96 10.49 42.78
N LEU A 924 37.77 11.72 42.29
CA LEU A 924 38.24 12.98 42.87
C LEU A 924 37.37 13.51 44.03
N SER A 925 36.19 12.93 44.25
CA SER A 925 35.32 13.38 45.35
C SER A 925 35.84 12.90 46.70
N THR A 926 35.89 13.81 47.66
CA THR A 926 36.17 13.57 49.09
C THR A 926 34.88 13.41 49.92
N THR A 927 33.74 13.16 49.26
CA THR A 927 32.43 12.94 49.88
C THR A 927 31.59 11.82 49.24
N ASP A 928 31.97 11.30 48.08
CA ASP A 928 31.14 10.43 47.24
C ASP A 928 31.87 9.17 46.80
N GLN A 929 31.19 8.03 46.88
CA GLN A 929 31.79 6.71 46.73
C GLN A 929 32.15 6.34 45.28
N LEU A 930 33.35 5.77 45.10
CA LEU A 930 33.70 4.96 43.93
C LEU A 930 33.15 3.53 44.08
N SER A 931 32.36 3.06 43.11
CA SER A 931 31.91 1.66 43.10
C SER A 931 31.98 1.04 41.71
N GLY A 932 32.29 -0.27 41.62
CA GLY A 932 32.33 -0.90 40.31
C GLY A 932 32.99 -2.26 40.19
N THR A 933 33.17 -2.67 38.93
CA THR A 933 33.83 -3.91 38.53
C THR A 933 34.82 -3.64 37.39
N ILE A 934 36.04 -4.15 37.55
CA ILE A 934 37.08 -4.18 36.52
C ILE A 934 37.40 -5.65 36.30
N SER A 935 36.99 -6.25 35.17
CA SER A 935 37.15 -7.70 35.00
C SER A 935 37.42 -8.24 33.59
N ASN A 936 38.13 -9.36 33.52
CA ASN A 936 38.42 -10.10 32.27
C ASN A 936 39.18 -9.27 31.20
N ASN A 937 39.81 -8.16 31.58
CA ASN A 937 40.56 -7.31 30.66
C ASN A 937 41.96 -7.88 30.39
N ALA A 938 42.51 -7.66 29.20
CA ALA A 938 43.85 -8.11 28.81
C ALA A 938 44.70 -6.91 28.37
N LEU A 939 45.90 -6.78 28.93
CA LEU A 939 46.72 -5.58 28.80
C LEU A 939 48.19 -5.94 28.55
N THR A 940 48.81 -5.31 27.54
CA THR A 940 50.21 -5.54 27.16
C THR A 940 51.00 -4.25 27.09
N MET A 941 52.10 -4.15 27.85
CA MET A 941 52.97 -2.97 27.97
C MET A 941 54.33 -3.25 27.33
N SER A 942 54.63 -2.58 26.23
CA SER A 942 55.87 -2.76 25.47
C SER A 942 56.92 -1.70 25.77
N GLY A 943 56.51 -0.49 26.14
CA GLY A 943 57.40 0.56 26.66
C GLY A 943 57.65 0.43 28.17
N ASN A 944 58.67 1.13 28.65
CA ASN A 944 59.11 1.09 30.05
C ASN A 944 58.24 1.98 30.97
N ASN A 945 58.35 1.77 32.28
CA ASN A 945 57.73 2.58 33.36
C ASN A 945 56.18 2.66 33.34
N GLY A 946 55.48 1.92 32.47
CA GLY A 946 54.03 2.03 32.37
C GLY A 946 53.28 1.51 33.60
N ILE A 947 52.00 1.86 33.72
CA ILE A 947 51.08 1.31 34.74
C ILE A 947 49.90 0.61 34.04
N GLY A 948 49.63 -0.65 34.38
CA GLY A 948 48.50 -1.39 33.80
C GLY A 948 47.15 -0.79 34.24
N TYR A 949 46.88 -0.82 35.54
CA TYR A 949 45.71 -0.21 36.16
C TYR A 949 46.14 0.72 37.29
N ARG A 950 45.81 2.02 37.20
CA ARG A 950 45.89 2.99 38.29
C ARG A 950 44.49 3.29 38.79
N ILE A 951 44.23 3.06 40.07
CA ILE A 951 42.95 3.41 40.70
C ILE A 951 43.23 4.25 41.94
N GLU A 952 42.67 5.44 41.96
CA GLU A 952 42.85 6.48 42.97
C GLU A 952 41.46 6.93 43.43
N ALA A 953 41.21 6.93 44.74
CA ALA A 953 39.92 7.31 45.31
C ALA A 953 40.12 8.16 46.58
N GLU A 954 39.56 9.38 46.56
CA GLU A 954 39.68 10.36 47.64
C GLU A 954 38.67 10.12 48.79
N ASP A 955 37.53 9.46 48.53
CA ASP A 955 36.57 8.94 49.51
C ASP A 955 36.61 7.38 49.55
N THR A 956 35.63 6.79 50.22
CA THR A 956 35.36 5.35 50.29
C THR A 956 35.19 4.69 48.92
N SER A 957 35.55 3.42 48.84
CA SER A 957 35.47 2.66 47.58
C SER A 957 35.07 1.19 47.73
N SER A 958 34.37 0.66 46.74
CA SER A 958 33.84 -0.71 46.71
C SER A 958 34.07 -1.34 45.32
N MET A 959 35.23 -1.97 45.14
CA MET A 959 35.69 -2.43 43.82
C MET A 959 35.89 -3.95 43.74
N LEU A 960 35.30 -4.56 42.71
CA LEU A 960 35.58 -5.94 42.29
C LEU A 960 36.59 -5.94 41.14
N ILE A 961 37.83 -6.34 41.41
CA ILE A 961 38.94 -6.33 40.46
C ILE A 961 39.36 -7.78 40.20
N SER A 962 38.89 -8.37 39.10
CA SER A 962 39.07 -9.82 38.88
C SER A 962 39.36 -10.30 37.47
N GLN A 963 40.16 -11.36 37.35
CA GLN A 963 40.45 -12.02 36.07
C GLN A 963 41.13 -11.11 35.03
N ASN A 964 41.74 -10.00 35.44
CA ASN A 964 42.48 -9.10 34.55
C ASN A 964 43.91 -9.60 34.37
N GLY A 965 44.45 -9.53 33.15
CA GLY A 965 45.81 -9.97 32.81
C GLY A 965 46.69 -8.82 32.31
N VAL A 966 47.82 -8.59 32.97
CA VAL A 966 48.85 -7.62 32.56
C VAL A 966 50.11 -8.36 32.10
N THR A 967 50.65 -8.01 30.94
CA THR A 967 51.96 -8.47 30.44
C THR A 967 52.90 -7.29 30.25
N MET A 968 53.94 -7.19 31.07
CA MET A 968 54.96 -6.14 31.06
C MET A 968 56.19 -6.65 30.30
N ASN A 969 56.39 -6.16 29.08
CA ASN A 969 57.55 -6.47 28.24
C ASN A 969 58.62 -5.37 28.31
N GLY A 970 58.22 -4.12 28.56
CA GLY A 970 59.12 -3.06 29.01
C GLY A 970 59.44 -3.18 30.50
N GLY A 971 60.60 -2.67 30.91
CA GLY A 971 61.05 -2.71 32.30
C GLY A 971 60.40 -1.64 33.19
N PHE A 972 60.55 -1.78 34.50
CA PHE A 972 60.03 -0.86 35.53
C PHE A 972 58.50 -0.66 35.54
N GLY A 973 57.74 -1.52 34.86
CA GLY A 973 56.27 -1.44 34.84
C GLY A 973 55.63 -1.76 36.20
N THR A 974 54.43 -1.22 36.44
CA THR A 974 53.57 -1.63 37.56
C THR A 974 52.26 -2.24 37.04
N GLY A 975 51.92 -3.46 37.46
CA GLY A 975 50.70 -4.14 37.02
C GLY A 975 49.43 -3.47 37.53
N PHE A 976 49.33 -3.32 38.86
CA PHE A 976 48.25 -2.62 39.54
C PHE A 976 48.81 -1.59 40.53
N TRP A 977 48.29 -0.37 40.49
CA TRP A 977 48.58 0.72 41.41
C TRP A 977 47.29 1.19 42.07
N PHE A 978 47.29 1.24 43.41
CA PHE A 978 46.14 1.62 44.22
C PHE A 978 46.50 2.75 45.18
N ASP A 979 45.66 3.79 45.22
CA ASP A 979 45.70 4.83 46.25
C ASP A 979 44.29 5.03 46.80
N PHE A 980 44.08 4.66 48.07
CA PHE A 980 42.77 4.72 48.74
C PHE A 980 42.88 5.64 49.96
N ALA A 981 42.34 6.86 49.85
CA ALA A 981 42.50 7.91 50.86
C ALA A 981 41.51 7.80 52.03
N ASP A 982 40.32 7.22 51.81
CA ASP A 982 39.43 6.72 52.86
C ASP A 982 39.10 5.20 52.67
N ALA A 983 38.24 4.66 53.53
CA ALA A 983 38.04 3.23 53.73
C ALA A 983 37.48 2.51 52.48
N THR A 984 38.24 1.53 51.98
CA THR A 984 37.83 0.66 50.89
C THR A 984 37.32 -0.71 51.40
N ASP A 985 36.33 -1.33 50.75
CA ASP A 985 36.03 -2.78 50.87
C ASP A 985 36.15 -3.40 49.47
N SER A 986 37.39 -3.73 49.09
CA SER A 986 37.74 -4.09 47.71
C SER A 986 38.31 -5.52 47.60
N PHE A 987 37.89 -6.21 46.54
CA PHE A 987 38.21 -7.62 46.27
C PHE A 987 39.07 -7.73 45.00
N ILE A 988 40.36 -8.00 45.20
CA ILE A 988 41.38 -8.11 44.15
C ILE A 988 41.73 -9.59 43.99
N HIS A 989 41.17 -10.27 42.98
CA HIS A 989 41.32 -11.72 42.87
C HIS A 989 41.46 -12.31 41.46
N THR A 990 42.20 -13.41 41.36
CA THR A 990 42.42 -14.13 40.09
C THR A 990 43.03 -13.25 38.99
N ASN A 991 43.69 -12.14 39.33
CA ASN A 991 44.39 -11.29 38.36
C ASN A 991 45.78 -11.87 38.06
N GLY A 992 46.22 -11.74 36.81
CA GLY A 992 47.55 -12.16 36.35
C GLY A 992 48.45 -10.96 36.07
N VAL A 993 49.70 -11.00 36.51
CA VAL A 993 50.78 -10.10 36.07
C VAL A 993 51.97 -10.94 35.64
N ILE A 994 52.47 -10.70 34.43
CA ILE A 994 53.70 -11.31 33.90
C ILE A 994 54.67 -10.18 33.61
N ASP A 995 55.87 -10.23 34.21
CA ASP A 995 56.96 -9.30 33.92
C ASP A 995 58.09 -10.03 33.16
N ASN A 996 58.33 -9.61 31.92
CA ASN A 996 59.42 -10.04 31.06
C ASN A 996 60.54 -8.98 30.96
N GLY A 997 60.24 -7.71 31.27
CA GLY A 997 61.16 -6.58 31.15
C GLY A 997 62.07 -6.39 32.38
N GLY A 998 61.54 -6.68 33.56
CA GLY A 998 62.25 -6.64 34.84
C GLY A 998 62.31 -5.27 35.50
N SER A 999 62.64 -5.28 36.79
CA SER A 999 62.43 -4.18 37.74
C SER A 999 60.95 -3.87 38.01
N GLY A 1000 60.04 -4.79 37.69
CA GLY A 1000 58.60 -4.57 37.73
C GLY A 1000 57.99 -4.71 39.13
N THR A 1001 56.80 -4.12 39.29
CA THR A 1001 55.96 -4.29 40.49
C THR A 1001 54.62 -4.94 40.11
N GLY A 1002 54.22 -6.02 40.79
CA GLY A 1002 52.99 -6.75 40.48
C GLY A 1002 51.75 -6.00 40.93
N ILE A 1003 51.62 -5.78 42.24
CA ILE A 1003 50.55 -5.03 42.88
C ILE A 1003 51.17 -4.06 43.88
N ARG A 1004 50.87 -2.76 43.74
CA ARG A 1004 51.31 -1.70 44.66
C ARG A 1004 50.12 -0.97 45.25
N PHE A 1005 50.01 -1.03 46.57
CA PHE A 1005 49.22 -0.10 47.36
C PHE A 1005 50.14 1.06 47.76
N ASN A 1006 49.94 2.22 47.14
CA ASN A 1006 50.75 3.40 47.36
C ASN A 1006 50.29 4.16 48.62
N ALA A 1007 48.99 4.34 48.83
CA ALA A 1007 48.40 4.54 50.16
C ALA A 1007 47.15 3.66 50.39
N VAL A 1008 46.90 3.34 51.65
CA VAL A 1008 45.64 2.72 52.13
C VAL A 1008 45.21 3.38 53.44
N ALA A 1009 43.95 3.79 53.50
CA ALA A 1009 43.35 4.45 54.66
C ALA A 1009 42.99 3.51 55.81
N ALA A 1010 42.76 4.10 56.98
CA ALA A 1010 42.19 3.47 58.16
C ALA A 1010 40.92 2.66 57.86
N ASN A 1011 40.66 1.60 58.62
CA ASN A 1011 39.45 0.75 58.52
C ASN A 1011 39.26 0.02 57.19
N SER A 1012 40.10 0.26 56.18
CA SER A 1012 40.05 -0.42 54.88
C SER A 1012 40.13 -1.93 55.03
N ARG A 1013 39.33 -2.62 54.23
CA ARG A 1013 39.25 -4.06 54.11
C ARG A 1013 39.67 -4.49 52.70
N LEU A 1014 40.75 -5.26 52.61
CA LEU A 1014 41.31 -5.72 51.35
C LEU A 1014 41.31 -7.24 51.30
N GLN A 1015 40.56 -7.80 50.35
CA GLN A 1015 40.62 -9.21 50.01
C GLN A 1015 41.57 -9.41 48.82
N ILE A 1016 42.64 -10.17 49.03
CA ILE A 1016 43.69 -10.38 48.00
C ILE A 1016 43.90 -11.89 47.83
N ASP A 1017 43.36 -12.47 46.76
CA ASP A 1017 43.19 -13.92 46.61
C ASP A 1017 43.49 -14.45 45.21
N ASN A 1018 44.15 -15.62 45.13
CA ASN A 1018 44.36 -16.35 43.87
C ASN A 1018 45.04 -15.54 42.73
N ASN A 1019 45.69 -14.41 43.02
CA ASN A 1019 46.40 -13.63 42.01
C ASN A 1019 47.72 -14.33 41.62
N TYR A 1020 48.10 -14.25 40.34
CA TYR A 1020 49.29 -14.89 39.78
C TYR A 1020 50.29 -13.83 39.30
N LEU A 1021 51.40 -13.66 40.00
CA LEU A 1021 52.43 -12.66 39.72
C LEU A 1021 53.75 -13.37 39.36
N ASN A 1022 54.16 -13.31 38.10
CA ASN A 1022 55.32 -14.03 37.59
C ASN A 1022 56.36 -13.09 36.96
N PHE A 1023 57.49 -12.96 37.61
CA PHE A 1023 58.63 -12.15 37.18
C PHE A 1023 59.64 -13.08 36.50
N ALA A 1024 59.60 -13.11 35.17
CA ALA A 1024 60.38 -13.98 34.30
C ALA A 1024 61.71 -13.35 33.84
N SER A 1025 61.96 -12.09 34.21
CA SER A 1025 63.20 -11.38 33.91
C SER A 1025 64.41 -12.07 34.55
N SER A 1026 65.59 -11.94 33.93
CA SER A 1026 66.88 -12.26 34.55
C SER A 1026 67.63 -10.99 34.98
N SER A 1027 66.88 -9.93 35.28
CA SER A 1027 67.44 -8.64 35.68
C SER A 1027 68.10 -8.72 37.06
N PRO A 1028 69.22 -8.02 37.30
CA PRO A 1028 69.76 -7.82 38.64
C PRO A 1028 69.01 -6.74 39.45
N ALA A 1029 67.94 -6.16 38.90
CA ALA A 1029 67.09 -5.17 39.56
C ALA A 1029 66.04 -5.82 40.49
N VAL A 1030 65.38 -4.99 41.31
CA VAL A 1030 64.47 -5.45 42.36
C VAL A 1030 63.05 -5.62 41.82
N ASP A 1031 62.70 -6.85 41.44
CA ASP A 1031 61.31 -7.23 41.13
C ASP A 1031 60.47 -7.33 42.42
N GLN A 1032 59.25 -6.79 42.43
CA GLN A 1032 58.40 -6.67 43.63
C GLN A 1032 57.00 -7.28 43.41
N GLY A 1033 56.59 -8.22 44.28
CA GLY A 1033 55.30 -8.91 44.19
C GLY A 1033 54.12 -8.04 44.62
N ILE A 1034 53.78 -8.08 45.92
CA ILE A 1034 52.74 -7.23 46.54
C ILE A 1034 53.41 -6.22 47.48
N VAL A 1035 53.12 -4.93 47.33
CA VAL A 1035 53.80 -3.86 48.07
C VAL A 1035 52.81 -2.93 48.74
N PHE A 1036 52.92 -2.75 50.05
CA PHE A 1036 52.27 -1.67 50.78
C PHE A 1036 53.30 -0.57 51.08
N SER A 1037 53.07 0.64 50.58
CA SER A 1037 54.04 1.75 50.66
C SER A 1037 53.74 2.69 51.83
N ASN A 1038 52.51 3.22 51.89
CA ASN A 1038 52.01 4.02 53.00
C ASN A 1038 50.69 3.42 53.50
N VAL A 1039 50.50 3.33 54.82
CA VAL A 1039 49.24 2.87 55.43
C VAL A 1039 48.99 3.74 56.67
N SER A 1040 47.84 4.41 56.74
CA SER A 1040 47.65 5.51 57.71
C SER A 1040 47.35 5.04 59.14
N SER A 1041 46.64 3.91 59.29
CA SER A 1041 46.48 3.17 60.55
C SER A 1041 46.00 1.74 60.26
N THR A 1042 45.51 1.01 61.25
CA THR A 1042 45.18 -0.43 61.14
C THR A 1042 44.14 -0.74 60.05
N ILE A 1043 44.58 -1.45 59.01
CA ILE A 1043 43.73 -2.05 57.97
C ILE A 1043 43.43 -3.53 58.24
N GLN A 1044 42.42 -4.09 57.58
CA GLN A 1044 42.12 -5.53 57.59
C GLN A 1044 42.58 -6.18 56.27
N LEU A 1045 43.63 -7.00 56.34
CA LEU A 1045 44.09 -7.85 55.24
C LEU A 1045 43.52 -9.25 55.40
N PHE A 1046 42.86 -9.78 54.38
CA PHE A 1046 42.40 -11.17 54.39
C PHE A 1046 42.55 -11.87 53.04
N SER A 1047 42.73 -13.18 53.12
CA SER A 1047 42.90 -14.08 51.98
C SER A 1047 42.32 -15.45 52.35
N THR A 1048 41.56 -16.01 51.42
CA THR A 1048 40.96 -17.34 51.47
C THR A 1048 41.72 -18.36 50.60
N THR A 1049 42.50 -17.89 49.62
CA THR A 1049 43.21 -18.73 48.63
C THR A 1049 44.57 -18.14 48.27
N SER A 1050 45.58 -18.99 48.09
CA SER A 1050 46.96 -18.53 47.88
C SER A 1050 47.11 -17.70 46.62
N ASN A 1051 47.64 -16.50 46.78
CA ASN A 1051 48.33 -15.79 45.70
C ASN A 1051 49.62 -16.57 45.36
N THR A 1052 50.00 -16.56 44.09
CA THR A 1052 51.21 -17.22 43.58
C THR A 1052 52.16 -16.16 43.08
N ILE A 1053 53.38 -16.11 43.63
CA ILE A 1053 54.37 -15.08 43.33
C ILE A 1053 55.72 -15.75 43.04
N THR A 1054 56.16 -15.69 41.79
CA THR A 1054 57.38 -16.37 41.29
C THR A 1054 58.37 -15.38 40.70
N GLY A 1055 59.67 -15.56 40.98
CA GLY A 1055 60.75 -14.72 40.45
C GLY A 1055 61.02 -13.40 41.19
N ALA A 1056 60.00 -12.82 41.84
CA ALA A 1056 60.13 -11.55 42.58
C ALA A 1056 61.30 -11.56 43.60
N THR A 1057 62.09 -10.48 43.61
CA THR A 1057 63.13 -10.25 44.64
C THR A 1057 62.51 -10.05 46.02
N ASN A 1058 61.38 -9.32 46.10
CA ASN A 1058 60.55 -9.21 47.30
C ASN A 1058 59.14 -9.69 46.98
N ALA A 1059 58.77 -10.90 47.44
CA ALA A 1059 57.44 -11.45 47.16
C ALA A 1059 56.31 -10.64 47.83
N ILE A 1060 56.54 -10.12 49.04
CA ILE A 1060 55.67 -9.15 49.70
C ILE A 1060 56.46 -8.13 50.54
N ILE A 1061 56.01 -6.88 50.53
CA ILE A 1061 56.39 -5.84 51.48
C ILE A 1061 55.13 -5.46 52.25
N LEU A 1062 55.10 -5.78 53.54
CA LEU A 1062 53.95 -5.58 54.44
C LEU A 1062 53.87 -4.12 54.96
N PRO A 1063 52.69 -3.68 55.44
CA PRO A 1063 52.57 -2.51 56.30
C PRO A 1063 53.45 -2.62 57.56
N GLY A 1064 53.76 -1.49 58.20
CA GLY A 1064 54.52 -1.46 59.45
C GLY A 1064 53.75 -2.04 60.65
N VAL A 1065 54.48 -2.25 61.75
CA VAL A 1065 53.96 -2.89 62.98
C VAL A 1065 52.68 -2.22 63.47
N GLY A 1066 51.59 -2.99 63.58
CA GLY A 1066 50.26 -2.52 64.00
C GLY A 1066 49.46 -1.73 62.96
N GLN A 1067 50.02 -1.47 61.76
CA GLN A 1067 49.30 -0.82 60.65
C GLN A 1067 48.38 -1.79 59.89
N ALA A 1068 48.39 -3.08 60.20
CA ALA A 1068 47.45 -4.05 59.63
C ALA A 1068 47.08 -5.16 60.62
N THR A 1069 45.99 -5.85 60.32
CA THR A 1069 45.53 -7.07 61.01
C THR A 1069 45.15 -8.14 59.99
N GLY A 1070 45.16 -9.40 60.42
CA GLY A 1070 44.88 -10.54 59.55
C GLY A 1070 46.11 -11.05 58.80
N SER A 1071 45.91 -11.61 57.61
CA SER A 1071 46.97 -12.30 56.85
C SER A 1071 46.62 -12.48 55.37
N ILE A 1072 47.63 -12.41 54.50
CA ILE A 1072 47.55 -12.76 53.08
C ILE A 1072 48.20 -14.13 52.87
N ILE A 1073 47.61 -15.02 52.06
CA ILE A 1073 48.22 -16.30 51.69
C ILE A 1073 49.07 -16.12 50.43
N ILE A 1074 50.36 -16.46 50.50
CA ILE A 1074 51.33 -16.35 49.41
C ILE A 1074 52.13 -17.65 49.31
N ASN A 1075 52.21 -18.24 48.11
CA ASN A 1075 52.93 -19.48 47.82
C ASN A 1075 52.61 -20.63 48.81
N GLY A 1076 51.35 -20.71 49.25
CA GLY A 1076 50.85 -21.70 50.22
C GLY A 1076 51.08 -21.38 51.70
N ALA A 1077 51.77 -20.28 52.03
CA ALA A 1077 52.03 -19.84 53.40
C ALA A 1077 51.17 -18.63 53.78
N ALA A 1078 50.60 -18.63 54.99
CA ALA A 1078 49.91 -17.46 55.54
C ALA A 1078 50.94 -16.46 56.08
N VAL A 1079 51.00 -15.28 55.48
CA VAL A 1079 51.82 -14.15 55.91
C VAL A 1079 50.94 -13.22 56.76
N ALA A 1080 51.17 -13.22 58.07
CA ALA A 1080 50.46 -12.35 59.00
C ALA A 1080 50.97 -10.89 58.94
N ALA A 1081 50.10 -9.94 59.27
CA ALA A 1081 50.51 -8.57 59.54
C ALA A 1081 51.45 -8.48 60.77
N PRO A 1082 52.44 -7.55 60.78
CA PRO A 1082 53.46 -7.46 61.83
C PRO A 1082 53.07 -6.58 63.05
#